data_AF-A0A365P968-F1
#
_entry.id   AF-A0A365P968-F1
#
_cell.length_a   1.000
_cell.length_b   1.000
_cell.length_c   1.000
_cell.angle_alpha   90.00
_cell.angle_beta   90.00
_cell.angle_gamma   90.00
#
_symmetry.space_group_name_H-M   'P 1'
#
loop_
_entity.id
_entity.type
_entity.pdbx_description
1 polymer ?
#
loop_
_entity_poly.entity_id
_entity_poly.type
_entity_poly.pdbx_seq_one_letter_code
_entity_poly.pdbx_strand_id
1 'polypeptide(L)'
;MIVILAAHAVAALIAIPLVSRFGRRAFPLLALVPAAGAVWVAANLDRVPTESIQWAPGIHLALDLRMDALSALMSLIALGVGALVLFYCTWYFDDSEPRLHLFAAELVAFAGVMFGLVVADNMILLYIFWEITSVLSFLLVGHYAERASSRRAATQALLVTTLGGLAMLVGMIILAQEAGSYLLSEIIAAPPSGPLVHWALALIIIGAASKSAIAPLHFWLPGAMTAPTPVSAYLHSAAMVKAGVFLVAAFSPGLSGSSTWQLPLIALGLVSLLMAGWRALRETDLKLVLAFGTVSQLGFLLVLVGIGSRDTMLAGLTMLLAHSLFKSSLFMAVGVIDKTTGTREIRELSGLGRTRPALAVFFTLAAASMAGLPPFLGFIGKESAFATVLTEGRLHGMPAIVVTAGLVLGSVLTFSYTARLVMGAFRDKPTFPDGISPAVADSKPVNPMFLSVPAVLAVAGLVLGLWSAPVENLLVRFVDVAFPPGSPWRGDEAYHLGLWHGVGIPLALTAVVYVLGTMLYVAQRTVERMQFESPALGNADRIYDAVLRFFDLLSLRLTASIQRGSLPLTLGIILFTLVLFPFASLMVGTREGLRMELAGNPVVLFVMIPMTVAAIAATVLRNRLAAVISMSVTGYGVAIIFAFHGAPDLALTQVLVETLLMVAFVLVLRTMPAEVPLSDGFRRTRAWLGIGVGLLVVIVGAYAINARQRPAVSTVFPDLAYDIGNGANAVNVTLVDIRAWDTLGEITVLLVAATGVASLVFRNRRYGSGPRLADAGKTRSGRRGIEAARIVVEAPGASPGRWLVGATVRDPRARSLVLEVTTRLIFPTMMILSLFFFFAGHNNPGGGFAGGLVAGLALVLRYVAGGRYELGEAIPIDAGRILGFGLLLAAGTATASMFFGAPPLSSATFEGTLPVFGDVKFVTALFFDAGVYLIVVGLVLDILRSLGARLDLDAEDLEELRAVYVDATDSPSTASLRRVPGVDGAAPRSDLAARRAARLKAAENQGTTSRGMP
;
A
#
# COMPACT_ATOMS: atom_id res chain seq x y z
N MET A 1 33.45 10.99 -13.00
CA MET A 1 32.19 11.47 -12.40
C MET A 1 31.76 10.61 -11.22
N ILE A 2 31.82 9.28 -11.33
CA ILE A 2 31.50 8.33 -10.26
C ILE A 2 32.28 8.62 -8.96
N VAL A 3 33.56 8.97 -9.06
CA VAL A 3 34.38 9.33 -7.88
C VAL A 3 33.81 10.53 -7.13
N ILE A 4 33.26 11.53 -7.83
CA ILE A 4 32.62 12.70 -7.18
C ILE A 4 31.34 12.26 -6.47
N LEU A 5 30.53 11.41 -7.10
CA LEU A 5 29.32 10.86 -6.46
C LEU A 5 29.66 10.03 -5.21
N ALA A 6 30.66 9.16 -5.31
CA ALA A 6 31.16 8.37 -4.19
C ALA A 6 31.71 9.26 -3.06
N ALA A 7 32.46 10.31 -3.40
CA ALA A 7 32.97 11.27 -2.42
C ALA A 7 31.83 11.97 -1.67
N HIS A 8 30.75 12.37 -2.35
CA HIS A 8 29.58 12.97 -1.69
C HIS A 8 28.85 11.96 -0.80
N ALA A 9 28.69 10.71 -1.24
CA ALA A 9 28.07 9.65 -0.43
C ALA A 9 28.89 9.39 0.85
N VAL A 10 30.21 9.25 0.72
CA VAL A 10 31.12 9.07 1.86
C VAL A 10 31.09 10.30 2.77
N ALA A 11 31.11 11.52 2.22
CA ALA A 11 31.04 12.74 2.99
C ALA A 11 29.72 12.90 3.75
N ALA A 12 28.59 12.51 3.16
CA ALA A 12 27.30 12.49 3.84
C ALA A 12 27.29 11.51 5.03
N LEU A 13 27.86 10.31 4.87
CA LEU A 13 27.98 9.33 5.97
C LEU A 13 28.91 9.85 7.09
N ILE A 14 30.04 10.46 6.73
CA ILE A 14 31.02 11.00 7.68
C ILE A 14 30.51 12.29 8.34
N ALA A 15 29.60 13.04 7.71
CA ALA A 15 29.05 14.26 8.28
C ALA A 15 28.41 14.02 9.66
N ILE A 16 27.80 12.85 9.88
CA ILE A 16 27.16 12.51 11.16
C ILE A 16 28.18 12.52 12.32
N PRO A 17 29.23 11.67 12.33
CA PRO A 17 30.24 11.68 13.39
C PRO A 17 31.11 12.95 13.38
N LEU A 18 31.33 13.58 12.23
CA LEU A 18 32.15 14.79 12.14
C LEU A 18 31.47 15.98 12.81
N VAL A 19 30.18 16.21 12.52
CA VAL A 19 29.40 17.32 13.09
C VAL A 19 29.05 17.04 14.56
N SER A 20 28.84 15.78 14.95
CA SER A 20 28.62 15.46 16.38
C SER A 20 29.85 15.76 17.24
N ARG A 21 31.06 15.64 16.67
CA ARG A 21 32.33 15.91 17.37
C ARG A 21 32.78 17.37 17.30
N PHE A 22 32.68 18.00 16.13
CA PHE A 22 33.22 19.34 15.88
C PHE A 22 32.14 20.43 15.77
N GLY A 23 30.86 20.08 15.94
CA GLY A 23 29.74 21.01 15.82
C GLY A 23 29.71 21.68 14.45
N ARG A 24 29.39 22.98 14.43
CA ARG A 24 29.34 23.80 13.22
C ARG A 24 30.69 23.97 12.52
N ARG A 25 31.81 23.69 13.19
CA ARG A 25 33.16 23.80 12.58
C ARG A 25 33.45 22.68 11.59
N ALA A 26 32.60 21.66 11.51
CA ALA A 26 32.69 20.60 10.50
C ALA A 26 32.26 21.06 9.10
N PHE A 27 31.40 22.08 8.98
CA PHE A 27 30.84 22.52 7.70
C PHE A 27 31.87 22.93 6.64
N PRO A 28 32.96 23.68 6.95
CA PRO A 28 33.99 23.99 5.97
C PRO A 28 34.71 22.76 5.43
N LEU A 29 34.92 21.71 6.25
CA LEU A 29 35.50 20.45 5.80
C LEU A 29 34.55 19.72 4.84
N LEU A 30 33.26 19.71 5.15
CA LEU A 30 32.23 19.14 4.28
C LEU A 30 32.10 19.91 2.96
N ALA A 31 32.29 21.24 2.98
CA ALA A 31 32.27 22.09 1.80
C ALA A 31 33.40 21.79 0.80
N LEU A 32 34.53 21.20 1.25
CA LEU A 32 35.65 20.85 0.37
C LEU A 32 35.27 19.83 -0.69
N VAL A 33 34.32 18.94 -0.40
CA VAL A 33 33.90 17.87 -1.31
C VAL A 33 33.18 18.43 -2.56
N PRO A 34 32.10 19.23 -2.42
CA PRO A 34 31.50 19.90 -3.56
C PRO A 34 32.44 20.95 -4.18
N ALA A 35 33.31 21.63 -3.41
CA ALA A 35 34.29 22.55 -3.97
C ALA A 35 35.28 21.84 -4.91
N ALA A 36 35.84 20.71 -4.49
CA ALA A 36 36.73 19.89 -5.31
C ALA A 36 36.01 19.35 -6.56
N GLY A 37 34.73 18.96 -6.41
CA GLY A 37 33.89 18.58 -7.55
C GLY A 37 33.71 19.73 -8.55
N ALA A 38 33.42 20.95 -8.08
CA ALA A 38 33.28 22.14 -8.92
C ALA A 38 34.60 22.48 -9.66
N VAL A 39 35.74 22.39 -8.98
CA VAL A 39 37.06 22.56 -9.59
C VAL A 39 37.32 21.50 -10.66
N TRP A 40 36.96 20.24 -10.40
CA TRP A 40 37.10 19.17 -11.39
C TRP A 40 36.23 19.42 -12.63
N VAL A 41 34.98 19.87 -12.45
CA VAL A 41 34.11 20.25 -13.57
C VAL A 41 34.72 21.40 -14.37
N ALA A 42 35.19 22.45 -13.69
CA ALA A 42 35.84 23.60 -14.32
C ALA A 42 37.09 23.20 -15.13
N ALA A 43 37.87 22.23 -14.63
CA ALA A 43 39.05 21.70 -15.32
C ALA A 43 38.72 20.81 -16.53
N ASN A 44 37.46 20.37 -16.70
CA ASN A 44 37.02 19.48 -17.77
C ASN A 44 35.99 20.12 -18.71
N LEU A 45 35.89 21.45 -18.75
CA LEU A 45 34.92 22.16 -19.61
C LEU A 45 35.18 21.99 -21.12
N ASP A 46 36.40 21.64 -21.52
CA ASP A 46 36.78 21.37 -22.92
C ASP A 46 36.50 19.93 -23.36
N ARG A 47 35.98 19.08 -22.46
CA ARG A 47 35.74 17.66 -22.71
C ARG A 47 34.27 17.32 -22.47
N VAL A 48 33.81 16.23 -23.08
CA VAL A 48 32.52 15.61 -22.77
C VAL A 48 32.79 14.25 -22.15
N PRO A 49 33.20 14.18 -20.86
CA PRO A 49 33.50 12.91 -20.23
C PRO A 49 32.23 12.07 -20.14
N THR A 50 32.38 10.78 -20.46
CA THR A 50 31.33 9.76 -20.42
C THR A 50 31.82 8.58 -19.58
N GLU A 51 30.95 8.04 -18.73
CA GLU A 51 31.21 6.86 -17.91
C GLU A 51 29.96 5.98 -17.95
N SER A 52 30.11 4.67 -18.11
CA SER A 52 28.98 3.72 -18.08
C SER A 52 29.34 2.51 -17.24
N ILE A 53 28.46 2.14 -16.32
CA ILE A 53 28.54 0.91 -15.54
C ILE A 53 27.16 0.24 -15.56
N GLN A 54 27.08 -0.99 -16.07
CA GLN A 54 25.83 -1.75 -16.03
C GLN A 54 25.38 -2.02 -14.60
N TRP A 55 24.09 -1.79 -14.32
CA TRP A 55 23.50 -2.02 -13.01
C TRP A 55 22.36 -3.05 -13.04
N ALA A 56 21.34 -2.84 -13.87
CA ALA A 56 20.22 -3.77 -14.06
C ALA A 56 19.78 -3.81 -15.55
N PRO A 57 20.44 -4.65 -16.39
CA PRO A 57 20.20 -4.69 -17.82
C PRO A 57 18.77 -5.07 -18.22
N GLY A 58 18.08 -5.90 -17.43
CA GLY A 58 16.71 -6.35 -17.72
C GLY A 58 15.65 -5.24 -17.71
N ILE A 59 15.98 -4.07 -17.15
CA ILE A 59 15.15 -2.86 -17.18
C ILE A 59 15.88 -1.69 -17.86
N HIS A 60 16.92 -1.97 -18.66
CA HIS A 60 17.74 -0.96 -19.34
C HIS A 60 18.35 0.10 -18.41
N LEU A 61 18.65 -0.28 -17.17
CA LEU A 61 19.22 0.61 -16.16
C LEU A 61 20.74 0.41 -16.05
N ALA A 62 21.48 1.46 -16.35
CA ALA A 62 22.92 1.54 -16.13
C ALA A 62 23.29 2.93 -15.56
N LEU A 63 24.45 3.01 -14.94
CA LEU A 63 25.06 4.27 -14.51
C LEU A 63 25.69 4.97 -15.72
N ASP A 64 24.87 5.37 -16.69
CA ASP A 64 25.31 6.14 -17.85
C ASP A 64 25.39 7.61 -17.49
N LEU A 65 26.62 8.10 -17.31
CA LEU A 65 26.93 9.47 -16.97
C LEU A 65 27.58 10.16 -18.17
N ARG A 66 27.09 11.35 -18.51
CA ARG A 66 27.59 12.21 -19.58
C ARG A 66 27.57 13.65 -19.09
N MET A 67 28.73 14.32 -19.11
CA MET A 67 28.82 15.74 -18.79
C MET A 67 29.05 16.55 -20.05
N ASP A 68 27.97 16.99 -20.68
CA ASP A 68 28.04 18.02 -21.73
C ASP A 68 28.15 19.43 -21.12
N ALA A 69 28.15 20.47 -21.96
CA ALA A 69 28.29 21.85 -21.50
C ALA A 69 27.09 22.37 -20.67
N LEU A 70 25.87 21.86 -20.90
CA LEU A 70 24.69 22.19 -20.07
C LEU A 70 24.80 21.53 -18.69
N SER A 71 25.13 20.23 -18.67
CA SER A 71 25.39 19.49 -17.44
C SER A 71 26.56 20.08 -16.66
N ALA A 72 27.61 20.56 -17.35
CA ALA A 72 28.75 21.22 -16.72
C ALA A 72 28.35 22.54 -16.06
N LEU A 73 27.59 23.41 -16.76
CA LEU A 73 27.06 24.65 -16.17
C LEU A 73 26.23 24.35 -14.91
N MET A 74 25.31 23.41 -15.01
CA MET A 74 24.46 23.01 -13.89
C MET A 74 25.25 22.38 -12.75
N SER A 75 26.30 21.62 -13.06
CA SER A 75 27.21 21.03 -12.06
C SER A 75 28.02 22.11 -11.33
N LEU A 76 28.54 23.11 -12.04
CA LEU A 76 29.24 24.25 -11.43
C LEU A 76 28.32 25.03 -10.49
N ILE A 77 27.07 25.24 -10.90
CA ILE A 77 26.06 25.89 -10.05
C ILE A 77 25.75 25.04 -8.82
N ALA A 78 25.41 23.76 -9.01
CA ALA A 78 25.01 22.87 -7.93
C ALA A 78 26.15 22.65 -6.93
N LEU A 79 27.36 22.35 -7.40
CA LEU A 79 28.52 22.08 -6.54
C LEU A 79 29.13 23.37 -5.99
N GLY A 80 29.30 24.40 -6.82
CA GLY A 80 29.91 25.67 -6.41
C GLY A 80 29.07 26.41 -5.38
N VAL A 81 27.77 26.61 -5.66
CA VAL A 81 26.86 27.22 -4.67
C VAL A 81 26.66 26.29 -3.48
N GLY A 82 26.61 24.97 -3.68
CA GLY A 82 26.52 24.00 -2.58
C GLY A 82 27.68 24.10 -1.60
N ALA A 83 28.91 24.23 -2.09
CA ALA A 83 30.11 24.44 -1.27
C ALA A 83 30.02 25.76 -0.48
N LEU A 84 29.60 26.85 -1.14
CA LEU A 84 29.42 28.15 -0.50
C LEU A 84 28.34 28.12 0.57
N VAL A 85 27.21 27.45 0.33
CA VAL A 85 26.12 27.32 1.32
C VAL A 85 26.56 26.47 2.51
N LEU A 86 27.27 25.36 2.27
CA LEU A 86 27.86 24.57 3.37
C LEU A 86 28.81 25.42 4.19
N PHE A 87 29.70 26.18 3.56
CA PHE A 87 30.60 27.09 4.28
C PHE A 87 29.83 28.15 5.09
N TYR A 88 28.77 28.73 4.52
CA TYR A 88 27.86 29.68 5.18
C TYR A 88 27.18 29.09 6.43
N CYS A 89 26.85 27.80 6.44
CA CYS A 89 26.22 27.13 7.60
C CYS A 89 27.05 27.23 8.89
N THR A 90 28.37 27.38 8.79
CA THR A 90 29.29 27.55 9.93
C THR A 90 28.90 28.69 10.86
N TRP A 91 28.38 29.80 10.30
CA TRP A 91 27.97 30.98 11.06
C TRP A 91 26.45 31.13 11.18
N TYR A 92 25.70 30.40 10.35
CA TYR A 92 24.24 30.39 10.46
C TYR A 92 23.75 29.56 11.65
N PHE A 93 24.38 28.41 11.94
CA PHE A 93 23.94 27.55 13.04
C PHE A 93 24.74 27.77 14.32
N ASP A 94 24.09 27.47 15.45
CA ASP A 94 24.74 27.32 16.74
C ASP A 94 24.94 25.83 17.03
N ASP A 95 25.93 25.48 17.86
CA ASP A 95 26.26 24.07 18.16
C ASP A 95 25.13 23.34 18.91
N SER A 96 24.18 24.09 19.50
CA SER A 96 22.98 23.56 20.15
C SER A 96 21.82 23.27 19.18
N GLU A 97 21.97 23.52 17.87
CA GLU A 97 20.91 23.28 16.89
C GLU A 97 20.54 21.79 16.87
N PRO A 98 19.25 21.44 17.09
CA PRO A 98 18.81 20.05 17.04
C PRO A 98 19.07 19.43 15.67
N ARG A 99 19.53 18.18 15.65
CA ARG A 99 19.73 17.38 14.42
C ARG A 99 20.70 18.01 13.40
N LEU A 100 21.59 18.91 13.82
CA LEU A 100 22.56 19.58 12.94
C LEU A 100 23.43 18.61 12.12
N HIS A 101 23.75 17.45 12.69
CA HIS A 101 24.53 16.39 12.02
C HIS A 101 23.76 15.72 10.88
N LEU A 102 22.44 15.50 11.02
CA LEU A 102 21.58 14.99 9.94
C LEU A 102 21.42 16.04 8.86
N PHE A 103 21.17 17.30 9.25
CA PHE A 103 21.08 18.42 8.32
C PHE A 103 22.33 18.53 7.43
N ALA A 104 23.52 18.42 8.01
CA ALA A 104 24.78 18.47 7.27
C ALA A 104 24.93 17.29 6.30
N ALA A 105 24.60 16.08 6.75
CA ALA A 105 24.62 14.88 5.91
C ALA A 105 23.65 15.01 4.72
N GLU A 106 22.43 15.46 4.96
CA GLU A 106 21.39 15.67 3.96
C GLU A 106 21.81 16.75 2.94
N LEU A 107 22.40 17.85 3.39
CA LEU A 107 22.81 18.95 2.51
C LEU A 107 23.98 18.56 1.59
N VAL A 108 24.97 17.81 2.12
CA VAL A 108 26.09 17.27 1.32
C VAL A 108 25.58 16.19 0.35
N ALA A 109 24.73 15.27 0.81
CA ALA A 109 24.11 14.28 -0.06
C ALA A 109 23.32 14.95 -1.19
N PHE A 110 22.58 16.01 -0.87
CA PHE A 110 21.78 16.74 -1.85
C PHE A 110 22.67 17.36 -2.94
N ALA A 111 23.85 17.88 -2.60
CA ALA A 111 24.81 18.38 -3.59
C ALA A 111 25.30 17.27 -4.54
N GLY A 112 25.62 16.10 -4.01
CA GLY A 112 26.05 14.94 -4.81
C GLY A 112 24.93 14.41 -5.71
N VAL A 113 23.71 14.32 -5.18
CA VAL A 113 22.53 13.84 -5.94
C VAL A 113 22.16 14.83 -7.04
N MET A 114 22.23 16.14 -6.79
CA MET A 114 22.02 17.15 -7.82
C MET A 114 23.07 17.09 -8.93
N PHE A 115 24.34 16.83 -8.59
CA PHE A 115 25.38 16.56 -9.57
C PHE A 115 25.04 15.29 -10.39
N GLY A 116 24.65 14.20 -9.72
CA GLY A 116 24.22 12.96 -10.38
C GLY A 116 23.05 13.15 -11.32
N LEU A 117 22.04 13.94 -10.92
CA LEU A 117 20.87 14.27 -11.73
C LEU A 117 21.25 14.93 -13.04
N VAL A 118 22.18 15.90 -13.00
CA VAL A 118 22.50 16.71 -14.19
C VAL A 118 23.47 16.02 -15.13
N VAL A 119 24.28 15.07 -14.64
CA VAL A 119 25.17 14.26 -15.50
C VAL A 119 24.57 12.92 -15.93
N ALA A 120 23.35 12.58 -15.50
CA ALA A 120 22.71 11.34 -15.90
C ALA A 120 22.24 11.40 -17.36
N ASP A 121 22.75 10.49 -18.20
CA ASP A 121 22.28 10.30 -19.58
C ASP A 121 21.15 9.28 -19.64
N ASN A 122 21.20 8.24 -18.80
CA ASN A 122 20.08 7.29 -18.67
C ASN A 122 18.88 7.94 -17.97
N MET A 123 17.72 7.97 -18.63
CA MET A 123 16.52 8.63 -18.13
C MET A 123 15.94 8.00 -16.86
N ILE A 124 16.11 6.68 -16.66
CA ILE A 124 15.72 6.01 -15.42
C ILE A 124 16.65 6.45 -14.29
N LEU A 125 17.95 6.55 -14.56
CA LEU A 125 18.92 7.05 -13.58
C LEU A 125 18.66 8.51 -13.22
N LEU A 126 18.35 9.35 -14.21
CA LEU A 126 17.93 10.74 -14.00
C LEU A 126 16.71 10.78 -13.07
N TYR A 127 15.69 9.93 -13.30
CA TYR A 127 14.52 9.82 -12.42
C TYR A 127 14.89 9.35 -10.99
N ILE A 128 15.83 8.42 -10.84
CA ILE A 128 16.29 7.98 -9.51
C ILE A 128 16.91 9.15 -8.75
N PHE A 129 17.84 9.90 -9.36
CA PHE A 129 18.39 11.09 -8.73
C PHE A 129 17.30 12.16 -8.51
N TRP A 130 16.34 12.29 -9.43
CA TRP A 130 15.19 13.19 -9.29
C TRP A 130 14.38 12.91 -8.02
N GLU A 131 14.05 11.66 -7.71
CA GLU A 131 13.31 11.33 -6.49
C GLU A 131 14.17 11.42 -5.24
N ILE A 132 15.47 11.06 -5.31
CA ILE A 132 16.37 11.26 -4.17
C ILE A 132 16.44 12.75 -3.79
N THR A 133 16.44 13.67 -4.76
CA THR A 133 16.33 15.11 -4.44
C THR A 133 14.98 15.49 -3.80
N SER A 134 13.87 14.83 -4.18
CA SER A 134 12.56 15.04 -3.53
C SER A 134 12.61 14.63 -2.06
N VAL A 135 13.17 13.46 -1.77
CA VAL A 135 13.29 12.92 -0.40
C VAL A 135 14.22 13.78 0.46
N LEU A 136 15.41 14.13 -0.05
CA LEU A 136 16.34 14.99 0.68
C LEU A 136 15.76 16.39 0.90
N SER A 137 15.04 16.96 -0.08
CA SER A 137 14.32 18.22 0.12
C SER A 137 13.24 18.11 1.18
N PHE A 138 12.50 17.00 1.22
CA PHE A 138 11.48 16.77 2.25
C PHE A 138 12.09 16.79 3.65
N LEU A 139 13.23 16.11 3.84
CA LEU A 139 13.95 16.08 5.11
C LEU A 139 14.47 17.48 5.50
N LEU A 140 15.11 18.18 4.55
CA LEU A 140 15.67 19.53 4.79
C LEU A 140 14.59 20.58 5.07
N VAL A 141 13.43 20.51 4.41
CA VAL A 141 12.26 21.39 4.70
C VAL A 141 11.62 21.02 6.04
N GLY A 142 11.63 19.73 6.36
CA GLY A 142 11.13 19.15 7.61
C GLY A 142 12.10 19.22 8.79
N HIS A 143 13.21 19.98 8.69
CA HIS A 143 14.24 20.07 9.74
C HIS A 143 13.63 20.40 11.12
N TYR A 144 12.67 21.33 11.17
CA TYR A 144 11.91 21.67 12.37
C TYR A 144 10.66 20.80 12.55
N ALA A 145 10.83 19.47 12.53
CA ALA A 145 9.73 18.50 12.54
C ALA A 145 8.78 18.61 13.75
N GLU A 146 9.20 19.23 14.85
CA GLU A 146 8.35 19.49 16.01
C GLU A 146 7.20 20.47 15.67
N ARG A 147 7.42 21.38 14.71
CA ARG A 147 6.46 22.39 14.26
C ARG A 147 5.49 21.80 13.24
N ALA A 148 4.19 21.85 13.53
CA ALA A 148 3.16 21.36 12.61
C ALA A 148 3.19 22.03 11.23
N SER A 149 3.56 23.31 11.17
CA SER A 149 3.73 24.05 9.90
C SER A 149 4.86 23.52 9.04
N SER A 150 6.02 23.18 9.64
CA SER A 150 7.17 22.60 8.92
C SER A 150 6.83 21.19 8.42
N ARG A 151 6.17 20.36 9.24
CA ARG A 151 5.69 19.03 8.78
C ARG A 151 4.73 19.15 7.61
N ARG A 152 3.72 20.04 7.72
CA ARG A 152 2.75 20.26 6.64
C ARG A 152 3.43 20.71 5.35
N ALA A 153 4.33 21.69 5.44
CA ALA A 153 5.06 22.22 4.28
C ALA A 153 5.94 21.14 3.63
N ALA A 154 6.67 20.35 4.43
CA ALA A 154 7.48 19.25 3.94
C ALA A 154 6.62 18.20 3.22
N THR A 155 5.54 17.72 3.86
CA THR A 155 4.63 16.74 3.25
C THR A 155 3.99 17.27 1.96
N GLN A 156 3.59 18.55 1.93
CA GLN A 156 3.02 19.17 0.73
C GLN A 156 4.04 19.21 -0.41
N ALA A 157 5.29 19.61 -0.13
CA ALA A 157 6.36 19.62 -1.13
C ALA A 157 6.66 18.20 -1.66
N LEU A 158 6.74 17.20 -0.78
CA LEU A 158 6.97 15.81 -1.18
C LEU A 158 5.83 15.30 -2.06
N LEU A 159 4.57 15.44 -1.63
CA LEU A 159 3.43 14.94 -2.39
C LEU A 159 3.31 15.57 -3.78
N VAL A 160 3.50 16.89 -3.88
CA VAL A 160 3.41 17.59 -5.17
C VAL A 160 4.56 17.20 -6.10
N THR A 161 5.80 17.12 -5.59
CA THR A 161 6.97 16.82 -6.41
C THR A 161 7.08 15.35 -6.78
N THR A 162 6.70 14.42 -5.89
CA THR A 162 6.63 12.98 -6.20
C THR A 162 5.47 12.66 -7.12
N LEU A 163 4.30 13.30 -7.00
CA LEU A 163 3.22 13.12 -7.97
C LEU A 163 3.65 13.54 -9.38
N GLY A 164 4.31 14.70 -9.50
CA GLY A 164 4.85 15.15 -10.77
C GLY A 164 6.00 14.26 -11.27
N GLY A 165 6.87 13.80 -10.39
CA GLY A 165 7.95 12.86 -10.72
C GLY A 165 7.45 11.50 -11.20
N LEU A 166 6.41 10.94 -10.58
CA LEU A 166 5.75 9.71 -11.04
C LEU A 166 5.08 9.89 -12.40
N ALA A 167 4.40 11.03 -12.63
CA ALA A 167 3.86 11.35 -13.95
C ALA A 167 4.98 11.40 -14.99
N MET A 168 6.07 12.10 -14.69
CA MET A 168 7.26 12.17 -15.53
C MET A 168 7.86 10.80 -15.81
N LEU A 169 7.98 9.90 -14.83
CA LEU A 169 8.48 8.54 -15.02
C LEU A 169 7.66 7.79 -16.08
N VAL A 170 6.32 7.86 -15.99
CA VAL A 170 5.44 7.25 -16.99
C VAL A 170 5.70 7.86 -18.37
N GLY A 171 5.85 9.18 -18.45
CA GLY A 171 6.20 9.86 -19.70
C GLY A 171 7.56 9.43 -20.26
N MET A 172 8.58 9.32 -19.41
CA MET A 172 9.92 8.87 -19.77
C MET A 172 9.94 7.44 -20.29
N ILE A 173 9.17 6.54 -19.66
CA ILE A 173 9.05 5.14 -20.11
C ILE A 173 8.37 5.08 -21.48
N ILE A 174 7.26 5.80 -21.67
CA ILE A 174 6.57 5.83 -22.98
C ILE A 174 7.52 6.39 -24.05
N LEU A 175 8.20 7.51 -23.77
CA LEU A 175 9.12 8.13 -24.72
C LEU A 175 10.29 7.21 -25.08
N ALA A 176 10.88 6.53 -24.09
CA ALA A 176 11.98 5.61 -24.29
C ALA A 176 11.57 4.36 -25.10
N GLN A 177 10.37 3.83 -24.87
CA GLN A 177 9.84 2.69 -25.61
C GLN A 177 9.56 3.04 -27.09
N GLU A 178 9.01 4.23 -27.34
CA GLU A 178 8.80 4.73 -28.71
C GLU A 178 10.12 5.07 -29.42
N ALA A 179 11.14 5.54 -28.69
CA ALA A 179 12.46 5.83 -29.24
C ALA A 179 13.35 4.60 -29.40
N GLY A 180 13.05 3.49 -28.70
CA GLY A 180 13.91 2.30 -28.65
C GLY A 180 15.18 2.46 -27.79
N SER A 181 15.28 3.54 -27.00
CA SER A 181 16.43 3.84 -26.14
C SER A 181 16.04 4.57 -24.87
N TYR A 182 16.78 4.32 -23.79
CA TYR A 182 16.64 5.01 -22.50
C TYR A 182 17.70 6.11 -22.29
N LEU A 183 18.58 6.33 -23.27
CA LEU A 183 19.59 7.38 -23.22
C LEU A 183 19.00 8.69 -23.74
N LEU A 184 19.06 9.74 -22.92
CA LEU A 184 18.59 11.07 -23.25
C LEU A 184 19.28 11.61 -24.51
N SER A 185 20.59 11.42 -24.62
CA SER A 185 21.39 11.83 -25.78
C SER A 185 20.92 11.20 -27.10
N GLU A 186 20.47 9.94 -27.08
CA GLU A 186 19.95 9.26 -28.27
C GLU A 186 18.54 9.74 -28.65
N ILE A 187 17.66 9.96 -27.66
CA ILE A 187 16.32 10.49 -27.89
C ILE A 187 16.38 11.92 -28.46
N ILE A 188 17.30 12.76 -27.99
CA ILE A 188 17.47 14.12 -28.53
C ILE A 188 17.97 14.08 -29.98
N ALA A 189 18.86 13.15 -30.31
CA ALA A 189 19.41 13.00 -31.65
C ALA A 189 18.37 12.48 -32.66
N ALA A 190 17.46 11.60 -32.23
CA ALA A 190 16.40 11.01 -33.04
C ALA A 190 15.06 10.99 -32.28
N PRO A 191 14.38 12.15 -32.16
CA PRO A 191 13.15 12.25 -31.36
C PRO A 191 12.00 11.45 -32.00
N PRO A 192 11.30 10.59 -31.23
CA PRO A 192 10.16 9.85 -31.74
C PRO A 192 8.96 10.77 -32.00
N SER A 193 7.99 10.30 -32.79
CA SER A 193 6.76 11.05 -33.09
C SER A 193 5.53 10.15 -32.97
N GLY A 194 4.39 10.72 -32.59
CA GLY A 194 3.11 10.00 -32.54
C GLY A 194 2.20 10.41 -31.38
N PRO A 195 0.95 9.92 -31.34
CA PRO A 195 -0.03 10.25 -30.31
C PRO A 195 0.44 9.97 -28.87
N LEU A 196 1.13 8.83 -28.66
CA LEU A 196 1.66 8.46 -27.35
C LEU A 196 2.80 9.37 -26.90
N VAL A 197 3.64 9.83 -27.84
CA VAL A 197 4.71 10.80 -27.56
C VAL A 197 4.10 12.12 -27.05
N HIS A 198 3.01 12.62 -27.62
CA HIS A 198 2.36 13.83 -27.11
C HIS A 198 1.91 13.70 -25.64
N TRP A 199 1.38 12.54 -25.25
CA TRP A 199 1.06 12.26 -23.84
C TRP A 199 2.33 12.17 -22.97
N ALA A 200 3.39 11.52 -23.46
CA ALA A 200 4.68 11.45 -22.78
C ALA A 200 5.25 12.86 -22.51
N LEU A 201 5.22 13.74 -23.51
CA LEU A 201 5.67 15.13 -23.38
C LEU A 201 4.86 15.90 -22.33
N ALA A 202 3.54 15.78 -22.34
CA ALA A 202 2.69 16.42 -21.33
C ALA A 202 3.01 15.94 -19.91
N LEU A 203 3.24 14.64 -19.73
CA LEU A 203 3.63 14.04 -18.46
C LEU A 203 5.01 14.51 -17.98
N ILE A 204 5.98 14.63 -18.88
CA ILE A 204 7.33 15.17 -18.58
C ILE A 204 7.23 16.65 -18.17
N ILE A 205 6.42 17.44 -18.87
CA ILE A 205 6.17 18.85 -18.52
C ILE A 205 5.54 18.97 -17.13
N ILE A 206 4.61 18.08 -16.75
CA ILE A 206 4.03 18.05 -15.40
C ILE A 206 5.12 17.79 -14.35
N GLY A 207 6.05 16.87 -14.62
CA GLY A 207 7.23 16.65 -13.77
C GLY A 207 8.08 17.90 -13.61
N ALA A 208 8.53 18.49 -14.72
CA ALA A 208 9.34 19.70 -14.72
C ALA A 208 8.64 20.85 -13.99
N ALA A 209 7.35 21.07 -14.26
CA ALA A 209 6.53 22.09 -13.64
C ALA A 209 6.39 21.89 -12.12
N SER A 210 6.21 20.65 -11.67
CA SER A 210 6.09 20.33 -10.24
C SER A 210 7.35 20.70 -9.46
N LYS A 211 8.54 20.37 -9.99
CA LYS A 211 9.83 20.56 -9.34
C LYS A 211 10.34 22.00 -9.42
N SER A 212 10.02 22.69 -10.51
CA SER A 212 10.36 24.11 -10.70
C SER A 212 9.28 25.06 -10.18
N ALA A 213 8.32 24.56 -9.38
CA ALA A 213 7.26 25.37 -8.78
C ALA A 213 6.52 26.26 -9.81
N ILE A 214 6.20 25.72 -10.97
CA ILE A 214 5.48 26.41 -12.05
C ILE A 214 3.97 26.34 -11.75
N ALA A 215 3.24 27.42 -12.00
CA ALA A 215 1.79 27.46 -11.82
C ALA A 215 1.10 26.39 -12.69
N PRO A 216 0.11 25.64 -12.16
CA PRO A 216 -0.55 25.81 -10.87
C PRO A 216 0.15 25.10 -9.68
N LEU A 217 1.24 24.36 -9.88
CA LEU A 217 1.93 23.56 -8.88
C LEU A 217 2.93 24.33 -8.00
N HIS A 218 2.93 25.67 -8.05
CA HIS A 218 3.88 26.56 -7.38
C HIS A 218 3.78 26.65 -5.85
N PHE A 219 2.62 26.31 -5.27
CA PHE A 219 2.25 26.67 -3.90
C PHE A 219 3.09 26.01 -2.80
N TRP A 220 3.75 24.88 -3.09
CA TRP A 220 4.64 24.25 -2.12
C TRP A 220 5.91 25.08 -1.83
N LEU A 221 6.36 25.90 -2.79
CA LEU A 221 7.62 26.65 -2.65
C LEU A 221 7.53 27.77 -1.60
N PRO A 222 6.49 28.63 -1.58
CA PRO A 222 6.29 29.56 -0.47
C PRO A 222 6.16 28.87 0.90
N GLY A 223 5.45 27.73 0.97
CA GLY A 223 5.32 26.94 2.20
C GLY A 223 6.66 26.39 2.71
N ALA A 224 7.57 26.03 1.81
CA ALA A 224 8.90 25.54 2.11
C ALA A 224 9.83 26.61 2.75
N MET A 225 9.45 27.90 2.78
CA MET A 225 10.22 28.98 3.45
C MET A 225 10.21 28.90 4.99
N THR A 226 9.57 27.86 5.54
CA THR A 226 9.70 27.45 6.95
C THR A 226 11.05 26.78 7.24
N ALA A 227 11.76 26.32 6.20
CA ALA A 227 13.09 25.73 6.31
C ALA A 227 14.18 26.75 6.75
N PRO A 228 15.30 26.26 7.31
CA PRO A 228 16.49 27.08 7.54
C PRO A 228 16.92 27.83 6.27
N THR A 229 17.40 29.06 6.40
CA THR A 229 17.77 29.89 5.25
C THR A 229 18.84 29.27 4.32
N PRO A 230 19.85 28.53 4.80
CA PRO A 230 20.77 27.82 3.92
C PRO A 230 20.06 26.87 2.94
N VAL A 231 19.00 26.19 3.39
CA VAL A 231 18.18 25.31 2.52
C VAL A 231 17.53 26.14 1.42
N SER A 232 16.92 27.27 1.76
CA SER A 232 16.28 28.15 0.77
C SER A 232 17.30 28.73 -0.23
N ALA A 233 18.48 29.14 0.25
CA ALA A 233 19.56 29.65 -0.57
C ALA A 233 20.12 28.59 -1.54
N TYR A 234 20.00 27.30 -1.21
CA TYR A 234 20.48 26.24 -2.07
C TYR A 234 19.38 25.64 -2.95
N LEU A 235 18.36 25.03 -2.35
CA LEU A 235 17.29 24.31 -3.05
C LEU A 235 16.46 25.24 -3.92
N HIS A 236 16.11 26.43 -3.40
CA HIS A 236 15.18 27.36 -4.06
C HIS A 236 15.89 28.44 -4.87
N SER A 237 17.21 28.32 -5.05
CA SER A 237 17.98 29.27 -5.84
C SER A 237 18.86 28.56 -6.85
N ALA A 238 19.70 27.61 -6.44
CA ALA A 238 20.74 27.06 -7.30
C ALA A 238 20.50 25.60 -7.75
N ALA A 239 19.68 24.85 -7.03
CA ALA A 239 19.65 23.40 -7.21
C ALA A 239 18.25 22.84 -7.54
N MET A 240 17.43 22.49 -6.55
CA MET A 240 16.18 21.74 -6.74
C MET A 240 15.26 22.36 -7.79
N VAL A 241 14.97 23.66 -7.65
CA VAL A 241 14.01 24.35 -8.51
C VAL A 241 14.51 24.58 -9.93
N LYS A 242 15.81 24.34 -10.18
CA LYS A 242 16.39 24.36 -11.52
C LYS A 242 16.35 23.00 -12.20
N ALA A 243 16.09 21.91 -11.48
CA ALA A 243 16.07 20.57 -12.08
C ALA A 243 15.04 20.47 -13.22
N GLY A 244 13.85 21.05 -13.06
CA GLY A 244 12.85 21.07 -14.15
C GLY A 244 13.23 22.01 -15.29
N VAL A 245 13.90 23.14 -15.02
CA VAL A 245 14.40 24.04 -16.07
C VAL A 245 15.53 23.37 -16.86
N PHE A 246 16.45 22.67 -16.17
CA PHE A 246 17.50 21.85 -16.77
C PHE A 246 16.90 20.75 -17.65
N LEU A 247 15.91 20.02 -17.13
CA LEU A 247 15.22 18.97 -17.89
C LEU A 247 14.64 19.54 -19.19
N VAL A 248 13.93 20.67 -19.11
CA VAL A 248 13.38 21.33 -20.30
C VAL A 248 14.49 21.77 -21.25
N ALA A 249 15.56 22.38 -20.74
CA ALA A 249 16.70 22.81 -21.56
C ALA A 249 17.42 21.64 -22.25
N ALA A 250 17.50 20.49 -21.59
CA ALA A 250 18.12 19.28 -22.14
C ALA A 250 17.24 18.65 -23.24
N PHE A 251 15.92 18.62 -23.08
CA PHE A 251 14.98 18.04 -24.04
C PHE A 251 14.66 18.97 -25.23
N SER A 252 14.71 20.29 -25.04
CA SER A 252 14.32 21.26 -26.06
C SER A 252 15.03 21.15 -27.42
N PRO A 253 16.34 20.85 -27.52
CA PRO A 253 17.02 20.71 -28.82
C PRO A 253 16.38 19.67 -29.76
N GLY A 254 15.88 18.56 -29.20
CA GLY A 254 15.20 17.51 -29.98
C GLY A 254 13.68 17.73 -30.13
N LEU A 255 13.06 18.51 -29.23
CA LEU A 255 11.59 18.57 -29.09
C LEU A 255 10.96 19.94 -29.36
N SER A 256 11.75 20.99 -29.60
CA SER A 256 11.25 22.35 -29.91
C SER A 256 10.34 22.39 -31.15
N GLY A 257 10.46 21.39 -32.04
CA GLY A 257 9.56 21.12 -33.17
C GLY A 257 8.10 20.90 -32.81
N SER A 258 7.83 20.41 -31.61
CA SER A 258 6.52 19.96 -31.17
C SER A 258 5.74 21.08 -30.49
N SER A 259 4.54 21.38 -31.01
CA SER A 259 3.63 22.35 -30.36
C SER A 259 3.19 21.88 -28.97
N THR A 260 3.14 20.57 -28.71
CA THR A 260 2.85 19.98 -27.40
C THR A 260 3.97 20.26 -26.38
N TRP A 261 5.19 20.51 -26.86
CA TRP A 261 6.30 20.91 -26.01
C TRP A 261 6.31 22.43 -25.79
N GLN A 262 6.42 23.19 -26.89
CA GLN A 262 6.68 24.63 -26.86
C GLN A 262 5.52 25.43 -26.24
N LEU A 263 4.27 25.19 -26.66
CA LEU A 263 3.14 26.03 -26.28
C LEU A 263 2.83 25.97 -24.78
N PRO A 264 2.73 24.79 -24.13
CA PRO A 264 2.50 24.73 -22.68
C PRO A 264 3.64 25.38 -21.88
N LEU A 265 4.90 25.21 -22.28
CA LEU A 265 6.04 25.78 -21.57
C LEU A 265 6.02 27.32 -21.58
N ILE A 266 5.74 27.92 -22.74
CA ILE A 266 5.59 29.38 -22.85
C ILE A 266 4.39 29.86 -22.04
N ALA A 267 3.23 29.21 -22.19
CA ALA A 267 2.00 29.62 -21.51
C ALA A 267 2.13 29.51 -19.97
N LEU A 268 2.58 28.37 -19.45
CA LEU A 268 2.79 28.14 -18.03
C LEU A 268 3.89 29.04 -17.47
N GLY A 269 4.95 29.28 -18.25
CA GLY A 269 6.03 30.20 -17.90
C GLY A 269 5.55 31.64 -17.73
N LEU A 270 4.79 32.18 -18.68
CA LEU A 270 4.22 33.53 -18.62
C LEU A 270 3.21 33.68 -17.48
N VAL A 271 2.32 32.70 -17.29
CA VAL A 271 1.37 32.71 -16.17
C VAL A 271 2.11 32.74 -14.84
N SER A 272 3.15 31.91 -14.68
CA SER A 272 3.95 31.85 -13.45
C SER A 272 4.72 33.14 -13.20
N LEU A 273 5.34 33.69 -14.25
CA LEU A 273 6.07 34.96 -14.23
C LEU A 273 5.21 36.10 -13.68
N LEU A 274 4.02 36.29 -14.26
CA LEU A 274 3.11 37.39 -13.92
C LEU A 274 2.43 37.17 -12.56
N MET A 275 1.87 35.98 -12.34
CA MET A 275 1.12 35.67 -11.11
C MET A 275 2.04 35.76 -9.89
N ALA A 276 3.24 35.19 -9.95
CA ALA A 276 4.15 35.22 -8.82
C ALA A 276 4.80 36.60 -8.62
N GLY A 277 5.07 37.34 -9.71
CA GLY A 277 5.54 38.73 -9.62
C GLY A 277 4.52 39.63 -8.90
N TRP A 278 3.23 39.47 -9.21
CA TRP A 278 2.14 40.17 -8.54
C TRP A 278 2.02 39.78 -7.06
N ARG A 279 2.15 38.49 -6.74
CA ARG A 279 2.14 38.01 -5.34
C ARG A 279 3.33 38.56 -4.54
N ALA A 280 4.53 38.57 -5.11
CA ALA A 280 5.74 39.08 -4.45
C ALA A 280 5.62 40.57 -4.02
N LEU A 281 4.86 41.38 -4.77
CA LEU A 281 4.59 42.78 -4.42
C LEU A 281 3.73 42.96 -3.15
N ARG A 282 3.05 41.90 -2.70
CA ARG A 282 2.13 41.94 -1.56
C ARG A 282 2.71 41.32 -0.29
N GLU A 283 3.72 40.46 -0.41
CA GLU A 283 4.35 39.78 0.73
C GLU A 283 5.19 40.72 1.59
N THR A 284 5.13 40.62 2.91
CA THR A 284 5.91 41.52 3.80
C THR A 284 7.14 40.83 4.39
N ASP A 285 7.20 39.51 4.33
CA ASP A 285 8.33 38.70 4.77
C ASP A 285 9.41 38.63 3.68
N LEU A 286 10.66 38.96 4.03
CA LEU A 286 11.77 38.97 3.08
C LEU A 286 11.96 37.63 2.35
N LYS A 287 11.80 36.48 3.03
CA LYS A 287 11.95 35.17 2.37
C LYS A 287 10.78 34.87 1.44
N LEU A 288 9.55 35.23 1.81
CA LEU A 288 8.38 35.00 0.97
C LEU A 288 8.41 35.86 -0.31
N VAL A 289 8.84 37.13 -0.21
CA VAL A 289 9.09 37.97 -1.39
C VAL A 289 10.11 37.29 -2.30
N LEU A 290 11.19 36.76 -1.72
CA LEU A 290 12.20 36.06 -2.51
C LEU A 290 11.67 34.77 -3.14
N ALA A 291 10.81 34.00 -2.45
CA ALA A 291 10.21 32.76 -2.92
C ALA A 291 9.28 32.96 -4.11
N PHE A 292 8.33 33.89 -4.03
CA PHE A 292 7.49 34.24 -5.18
C PHE A 292 8.32 34.89 -6.29
N GLY A 293 9.35 35.66 -5.95
CA GLY A 293 10.33 36.13 -6.93
C GLY A 293 11.05 34.99 -7.63
N THR A 294 11.36 33.87 -6.95
CA THR A 294 11.92 32.67 -7.57
C THR A 294 10.93 32.04 -8.54
N VAL A 295 9.66 31.82 -8.16
CA VAL A 295 8.63 31.29 -9.08
C VAL A 295 8.52 32.18 -10.33
N SER A 296 8.55 33.50 -10.15
CA SER A 296 8.49 34.47 -11.23
C SER A 296 9.67 34.31 -12.21
N GLN A 297 10.89 34.19 -11.68
CA GLN A 297 12.11 34.00 -12.48
C GLN A 297 12.18 32.62 -13.15
N LEU A 298 11.70 31.55 -12.51
CA LEU A 298 11.63 30.23 -13.13
C LEU A 298 10.63 30.22 -14.28
N GLY A 299 9.51 30.95 -14.16
CA GLY A 299 8.59 31.19 -15.27
C GLY A 299 9.27 31.92 -16.44
N PHE A 300 10.06 32.95 -16.16
CA PHE A 300 10.88 33.65 -17.16
C PHE A 300 11.85 32.69 -17.88
N LEU A 301 12.58 31.87 -17.12
CA LEU A 301 13.51 30.88 -17.67
C LEU A 301 12.79 29.84 -18.53
N LEU A 302 11.64 29.34 -18.07
CA LEU A 302 10.86 28.32 -18.76
C LEU A 302 10.39 28.79 -20.14
N VAL A 303 10.03 30.07 -20.28
CA VAL A 303 9.69 30.65 -21.58
C VAL A 303 10.89 30.55 -22.53
N LEU A 304 12.08 30.97 -22.08
CA LEU A 304 13.26 31.05 -22.95
C LEU A 304 13.79 29.67 -23.36
N VAL A 305 13.92 28.74 -22.40
CA VAL A 305 14.36 27.37 -22.71
C VAL A 305 13.27 26.56 -23.42
N GLY A 306 12.00 26.93 -23.24
CA GLY A 306 10.85 26.31 -23.89
C GLY A 306 10.62 26.76 -25.33
N ILE A 307 11.02 27.98 -25.71
CA ILE A 307 11.06 28.41 -27.12
C ILE A 307 12.01 27.52 -27.91
N GLY A 308 13.16 27.17 -27.32
CA GLY A 308 14.03 26.12 -27.84
C GLY A 308 14.72 26.48 -29.16
N SER A 309 15.09 27.73 -29.36
CA SER A 309 16.04 28.16 -30.39
C SER A 309 17.42 28.43 -29.80
N ARG A 310 18.45 28.50 -30.64
CA ARG A 310 19.84 28.73 -30.21
C ARG A 310 19.97 29.98 -29.34
N ASP A 311 19.43 31.09 -29.80
CA ASP A 311 19.67 32.39 -29.18
C ASP A 311 18.79 32.60 -27.94
N THR A 312 17.54 32.11 -27.94
CA THR A 312 16.73 32.13 -26.71
C THR A 312 17.27 31.17 -25.65
N MET A 313 17.87 30.04 -26.05
CA MET A 313 18.57 29.14 -25.13
C MET A 313 19.79 29.83 -24.51
N LEU A 314 20.58 30.56 -25.31
CA LEU A 314 21.72 31.34 -24.81
C LEU A 314 21.28 32.39 -23.78
N ALA A 315 20.21 33.16 -24.07
CA ALA A 315 19.62 34.11 -23.14
C ALA A 315 19.09 33.42 -21.86
N GLY A 316 18.40 32.30 -22.02
CA GLY A 316 17.85 31.49 -20.95
C GLY A 316 18.92 30.95 -20.00
N LEU A 317 20.00 30.38 -20.52
CA LEU A 317 21.11 29.86 -19.71
C LEU A 317 21.92 30.97 -19.03
N THR A 318 22.07 32.12 -19.70
CA THR A 318 22.67 33.33 -19.09
C THR A 318 21.86 33.78 -17.88
N MET A 319 20.53 33.87 -18.05
CA MET A 319 19.64 34.25 -16.96
C MET A 319 19.57 33.16 -15.86
N LEU A 320 19.70 31.89 -16.23
CA LEU A 320 19.76 30.77 -15.28
C LEU A 320 20.96 30.92 -14.34
N LEU A 321 22.13 31.21 -14.90
CA LEU A 321 23.35 31.47 -14.15
C LEU A 321 23.19 32.73 -13.28
N ALA A 322 22.74 33.84 -13.86
CA ALA A 322 22.49 35.09 -13.12
C ALA A 322 21.57 34.82 -11.92
N HIS A 323 20.46 34.10 -12.14
CA HIS A 323 19.50 33.74 -11.12
C HIS A 323 20.11 32.94 -9.98
N SER A 324 20.98 31.96 -10.26
CA SER A 324 21.71 31.23 -9.22
C SER A 324 22.51 32.18 -8.33
N LEU A 325 23.27 33.10 -8.94
CA LEU A 325 24.16 33.99 -8.22
C LEU A 325 23.37 34.99 -7.35
N PHE A 326 22.43 35.72 -7.95
CA PHE A 326 21.73 36.76 -7.21
C PHE A 326 20.75 36.20 -6.18
N LYS A 327 20.05 35.07 -6.45
CA LYS A 327 19.11 34.53 -5.45
C LYS A 327 19.81 33.88 -4.28
N SER A 328 20.85 33.09 -4.52
CA SER A 328 21.61 32.48 -3.42
C SER A 328 22.24 33.56 -2.55
N SER A 329 22.77 34.63 -3.17
CA SER A 329 23.25 35.82 -2.44
C SER A 329 22.14 36.47 -1.60
N LEU A 330 20.98 36.78 -2.20
CA LEU A 330 19.86 37.43 -1.50
C LEU A 330 19.30 36.58 -0.35
N PHE A 331 19.10 35.27 -0.54
CA PHE A 331 18.63 34.41 0.55
C PHE A 331 19.64 34.34 1.69
N MET A 332 20.94 34.16 1.40
CA MET A 332 21.97 34.19 2.45
C MET A 332 22.04 35.54 3.15
N ALA A 333 21.95 36.65 2.42
CA ALA A 333 21.92 37.99 3.02
C ALA A 333 20.67 38.20 3.90
N VAL A 334 19.49 37.71 3.49
CA VAL A 334 18.29 37.66 4.36
C VAL A 334 18.54 36.79 5.61
N GLY A 335 19.28 35.69 5.47
CA GLY A 335 19.68 34.86 6.62
C GLY A 335 20.62 35.58 7.59
N VAL A 336 21.51 36.44 7.07
CA VAL A 336 22.35 37.33 7.90
C VAL A 336 21.47 38.33 8.64
N ILE A 337 20.49 38.95 7.97
CA ILE A 337 19.51 39.86 8.60
C ILE A 337 18.79 39.12 9.73
N ASP A 338 18.10 38.02 9.41
CA ASP A 338 17.30 37.22 10.35
C ASP A 338 18.08 36.81 11.61
N LYS A 339 19.32 36.33 11.44
CA LYS A 339 20.16 35.91 12.57
C LYS A 339 20.75 37.05 13.40
N THR A 340 20.85 38.25 12.83
CA THR A 340 21.43 39.40 13.54
C THR A 340 20.37 40.26 14.20
N THR A 341 19.21 40.47 13.55
CA THR A 341 18.10 41.31 14.04
C THR A 341 16.97 40.52 14.71
N GLY A 342 16.88 39.20 14.47
CA GLY A 342 15.81 38.34 15.00
C GLY A 342 14.46 38.47 14.29
N THR A 343 14.36 39.30 13.24
CA THR A 343 13.15 39.47 12.43
C THR A 343 13.49 39.61 10.96
N ARG A 344 12.58 39.15 10.10
CA ARG A 344 12.62 39.25 8.64
C ARG A 344 11.42 39.98 8.07
N GLU A 345 10.62 40.61 8.93
CA GLU A 345 9.45 41.38 8.57
C GLU A 345 9.89 42.78 8.08
N ILE A 346 9.58 43.10 6.81
CA ILE A 346 10.00 44.37 6.19
C ILE A 346 9.56 45.55 7.05
N ARG A 347 8.37 45.52 7.65
CA ARG A 347 7.85 46.65 8.45
C ARG A 347 8.66 46.93 9.71
N GLU A 348 9.39 45.95 10.23
CA GLU A 348 10.13 46.04 11.49
C GLU A 348 11.62 46.39 11.31
N LEU A 349 12.13 46.42 10.07
CA LEU A 349 13.55 46.66 9.79
C LEU A 349 13.84 48.15 9.47
N SER A 350 14.19 48.98 10.46
CA SER A 350 14.50 50.41 10.23
C SER A 350 15.89 50.76 10.74
N GLY A 351 16.64 51.59 9.98
CA GLY A 351 18.01 51.99 10.34
C GLY A 351 19.10 50.99 9.94
N LEU A 352 18.75 49.87 9.31
CA LEU A 352 19.69 48.80 8.98
C LEU A 352 20.75 49.24 7.94
N GLY A 353 20.39 50.09 6.97
CA GLY A 353 21.33 50.56 5.95
C GLY A 353 22.46 51.42 6.53
N ARG A 354 22.15 52.23 7.55
CA ARG A 354 23.13 53.10 8.22
C ARG A 354 24.00 52.33 9.21
N THR A 355 23.41 51.37 9.91
CA THR A 355 24.12 50.56 10.93
C THR A 355 24.96 49.44 10.32
N ARG A 356 24.56 48.90 9.15
CA ARG A 356 25.23 47.77 8.48
C ARG A 356 25.44 48.04 6.98
N PRO A 357 26.29 49.03 6.61
CA PRO A 357 26.43 49.46 5.22
C PRO A 357 26.97 48.38 4.30
N ALA A 358 27.90 47.52 4.75
CA ALA A 358 28.43 46.44 3.91
C ALA A 358 27.33 45.43 3.50
N LEU A 359 26.44 45.07 4.44
CA LEU A 359 25.29 44.21 4.16
C LEU A 359 24.34 44.88 3.16
N ALA A 360 24.06 46.17 3.34
CA ALA A 360 23.23 46.94 2.43
C ALA A 360 23.82 46.99 1.01
N VAL A 361 25.13 47.20 0.88
CA VAL A 361 25.82 47.22 -0.42
C VAL A 361 25.71 45.87 -1.12
N PHE A 362 26.15 44.77 -0.51
CA PHE A 362 26.13 43.46 -1.17
C PHE A 362 24.72 42.95 -1.47
N PHE A 363 23.76 43.22 -0.57
CA PHE A 363 22.35 42.94 -0.84
C PHE A 363 21.85 43.74 -2.04
N THR A 364 22.17 45.04 -2.11
CA THR A 364 21.74 45.91 -3.21
C THR A 364 22.41 45.52 -4.53
N LEU A 365 23.67 45.10 -4.54
CA LEU A 365 24.34 44.56 -5.73
C LEU A 365 23.61 43.32 -6.28
N ALA A 366 23.29 42.36 -5.41
CA ALA A 366 22.53 41.18 -5.83
C ALA A 366 21.11 41.54 -6.29
N ALA A 367 20.44 42.46 -5.59
CA ALA A 367 19.13 42.97 -5.98
C ALA A 367 19.18 43.74 -7.32
N ALA A 368 20.21 44.52 -7.58
CA ALA A 368 20.41 45.22 -8.85
C ALA A 368 20.55 44.23 -10.02
N SER A 369 21.28 43.13 -9.82
CA SER A 369 21.30 42.03 -10.79
C SER A 369 19.93 41.38 -10.98
N MET A 370 19.14 41.16 -9.92
CA MET A 370 17.78 40.61 -10.04
C MET A 370 16.83 41.57 -10.79
N ALA A 371 16.90 42.87 -10.50
CA ALA A 371 16.16 43.91 -11.19
C ALA A 371 16.55 44.00 -12.68
N GLY A 372 17.80 43.62 -13.00
CA GLY A 372 18.37 43.66 -14.34
C GLY A 372 18.88 45.06 -14.65
N LEU A 373 19.68 45.66 -13.77
CA LEU A 373 20.35 46.94 -14.00
C LEU A 373 21.73 46.75 -14.67
N PRO A 374 22.20 47.65 -15.55
CA PRO A 374 23.59 47.65 -15.99
C PRO A 374 24.54 47.97 -14.82
N PRO A 375 25.74 47.35 -14.73
CA PRO A 375 26.33 46.42 -15.68
C PRO A 375 26.29 44.95 -15.19
N PHE A 376 25.20 44.50 -14.58
CA PHE A 376 25.11 43.16 -13.98
C PHE A 376 24.72 42.08 -14.98
N LEU A 377 25.11 40.83 -14.72
CA LEU A 377 24.78 39.68 -15.58
C LEU A 377 23.25 39.50 -15.77
N GLY A 378 22.45 39.85 -14.77
CA GLY A 378 20.99 39.80 -14.90
C GLY A 378 20.40 40.85 -15.85
N PHE A 379 21.11 41.94 -16.13
CA PHE A 379 20.74 42.86 -17.22
C PHE A 379 20.98 42.21 -18.57
N ILE A 380 22.18 41.64 -18.79
CA ILE A 380 22.53 40.93 -20.03
C ILE A 380 21.51 39.82 -20.33
N GLY A 381 21.17 39.00 -19.33
CA GLY A 381 20.19 37.92 -19.51
C GLY A 381 18.79 38.41 -19.92
N LYS A 382 18.31 39.52 -19.34
CA LYS A 382 16.99 40.10 -19.68
C LYS A 382 16.99 40.85 -21.01
N GLU A 383 18.03 41.62 -21.28
CA GLU A 383 18.15 42.33 -22.55
C GLU A 383 18.29 41.35 -23.72
N SER A 384 19.12 40.31 -23.56
CA SER A 384 19.22 39.20 -24.52
C SER A 384 17.86 38.55 -24.74
N ALA A 385 17.10 38.26 -23.66
CA ALA A 385 15.77 37.69 -23.77
C ALA A 385 14.81 38.55 -24.60
N PHE A 386 14.82 39.87 -24.41
CA PHE A 386 13.98 40.77 -25.21
C PHE A 386 14.43 40.82 -26.67
N ALA A 387 15.74 40.82 -26.93
CA ALA A 387 16.30 40.85 -28.28
C ALA A 387 15.97 39.57 -29.06
N THR A 388 16.20 38.40 -28.46
CA THR A 388 16.09 37.11 -29.13
C THR A 388 14.64 36.68 -29.33
N VAL A 389 13.73 37.00 -28.39
CA VAL A 389 12.31 36.62 -28.53
C VAL A 389 11.59 37.47 -29.59
N LEU A 390 11.96 38.74 -29.74
CA LEU A 390 11.37 39.62 -30.76
C LEU A 390 11.76 39.22 -32.19
N THR A 391 12.95 38.64 -32.35
CA THR A 391 13.52 38.24 -33.63
C THR A 391 13.33 36.75 -33.93
N GLU A 392 12.64 36.03 -33.04
CA GLU A 392 12.44 34.60 -33.15
C GLU A 392 11.57 34.23 -34.37
N GLY A 393 12.18 33.49 -35.31
CA GLY A 393 11.59 33.12 -36.61
C GLY A 393 10.34 32.23 -36.53
N ARG A 394 9.98 31.70 -35.37
CA ARG A 394 8.74 30.92 -35.20
C ARG A 394 7.65 31.67 -34.45
N LEU A 395 8.01 32.75 -33.77
CA LEU A 395 7.07 33.64 -33.12
C LEU A 395 6.81 34.85 -34.02
N HIS A 396 6.40 34.66 -35.26
CA HIS A 396 6.18 35.79 -36.17
C HIS A 396 4.88 36.56 -35.86
N GLY A 397 4.98 37.89 -35.80
CA GLY A 397 3.82 38.78 -35.63
C GLY A 397 3.33 38.85 -34.19
N MET A 398 2.03 38.64 -33.98
CA MET A 398 1.39 38.77 -32.66
C MET A 398 2.00 37.88 -31.55
N PRO A 399 2.38 36.60 -31.79
CA PRO A 399 3.00 35.75 -30.78
C PRO A 399 4.31 36.33 -30.18
N ALA A 400 5.28 36.80 -30.98
CA ALA A 400 6.49 37.42 -30.41
C ALA A 400 6.16 38.66 -29.59
N ILE A 401 5.22 39.49 -30.06
CA ILE A 401 4.79 40.69 -29.34
C ILE A 401 4.16 40.32 -27.99
N VAL A 402 3.26 39.33 -27.97
CA VAL A 402 2.58 38.89 -26.73
C VAL A 402 3.57 38.28 -25.74
N VAL A 403 4.47 37.40 -26.20
CA VAL A 403 5.48 36.78 -25.32
C VAL A 403 6.44 37.84 -24.79
N THR A 404 6.96 38.71 -25.66
CA THR A 404 7.85 39.81 -25.25
C THR A 404 7.15 40.76 -24.29
N ALA A 405 5.91 41.16 -24.55
CA ALA A 405 5.12 42.00 -23.65
C ALA A 405 4.93 41.31 -22.29
N GLY A 406 4.68 40.00 -22.26
CA GLY A 406 4.63 39.21 -21.03
C GLY A 406 5.95 39.22 -20.26
N LEU A 407 7.09 39.06 -20.94
CA LEU A 407 8.43 39.13 -20.34
C LEU A 407 8.75 40.54 -19.79
N VAL A 408 8.35 41.59 -20.51
CA VAL A 408 8.50 42.99 -20.10
C VAL A 408 7.64 43.28 -18.88
N LEU A 409 6.35 42.90 -18.89
CA LEU A 409 5.44 43.08 -17.75
C LEU A 409 5.93 42.31 -16.51
N GLY A 410 6.40 41.07 -16.69
CA GLY A 410 7.03 40.30 -15.62
C GLY A 410 8.30 40.96 -15.08
N SER A 411 9.08 41.59 -15.94
CA SER A 411 10.28 42.34 -15.57
C SER A 411 9.94 43.65 -14.84
N VAL A 412 8.85 44.33 -15.20
CA VAL A 412 8.30 45.49 -14.47
C VAL A 412 7.93 45.09 -13.04
N LEU A 413 7.20 43.98 -12.88
CA LEU A 413 6.87 43.44 -11.56
C LEU A 413 8.13 43.09 -10.77
N THR A 414 9.11 42.46 -11.43
CA THR A 414 10.40 42.11 -10.85
C THR A 414 11.15 43.34 -10.34
N PHE A 415 11.29 44.37 -11.16
CA PHE A 415 11.94 45.61 -10.77
C PHE A 415 11.22 46.23 -9.56
N SER A 416 9.89 46.32 -9.61
CA SER A 416 9.08 46.93 -8.57
C SER A 416 9.20 46.21 -7.22
N TYR A 417 9.04 44.88 -7.16
CA TYR A 417 9.18 44.15 -5.90
C TYR A 417 10.63 44.12 -5.41
N THR A 418 11.62 44.21 -6.32
CA THR A 418 13.03 44.29 -5.95
C THR A 418 13.37 45.63 -5.32
N ALA A 419 12.89 46.73 -5.90
CA ALA A 419 13.03 48.07 -5.33
C ALA A 419 12.38 48.12 -3.94
N ARG A 420 11.16 47.57 -3.81
CA ARG A 420 10.49 47.44 -2.51
C ARG A 420 11.29 46.60 -1.51
N LEU A 421 11.89 45.49 -1.95
CA LEU A 421 12.69 44.61 -1.09
C LEU A 421 13.90 45.37 -0.51
N VAL A 422 14.66 46.07 -1.36
CA VAL A 422 15.84 46.84 -0.94
C VAL A 422 15.44 48.01 -0.05
N MET A 423 14.49 48.83 -0.49
CA MET A 423 14.06 50.01 0.24
C MET A 423 13.35 49.63 1.55
N GLY A 424 12.59 48.54 1.54
CA GLY A 424 11.91 48.00 2.72
C GLY A 424 12.89 47.49 3.78
N ALA A 425 13.99 46.86 3.38
CA ALA A 425 14.99 46.31 4.29
C ALA A 425 15.93 47.37 4.88
N PHE A 426 16.32 48.39 4.10
CA PHE A 426 17.43 49.28 4.49
C PHE A 426 17.07 50.75 4.72
N ARG A 427 15.89 51.21 4.27
CA ARG A 427 15.47 52.61 4.46
C ARG A 427 14.95 52.86 5.87
N ASP A 428 15.22 54.06 6.39
CA ASP A 428 14.64 54.59 7.62
C ASP A 428 13.11 54.77 7.44
N LYS A 429 12.34 54.28 8.40
CA LYS A 429 10.87 54.34 8.38
C LYS A 429 10.38 55.44 9.31
N PRO A 430 9.42 56.30 8.87
CA PRO A 430 8.87 57.38 9.69
C PRO A 430 8.17 56.91 10.97
N THR A 431 7.76 55.65 11.03
CA THR A 431 7.11 55.03 12.19
C THR A 431 8.02 54.96 13.41
N PHE A 432 9.35 55.00 13.24
CA PHE A 432 10.31 55.00 14.33
C PHE A 432 10.91 56.41 14.49
N PRO A 433 10.65 57.12 15.62
CA PRO A 433 11.07 58.50 15.82
C PRO A 433 12.58 58.74 15.65
N ASP A 434 13.40 57.80 16.13
CA ASP A 434 14.87 57.84 16.03
C ASP A 434 15.40 57.22 14.73
N GLY A 435 14.52 56.81 13.82
CA GLY A 435 14.86 56.15 12.56
C GLY A 435 15.36 54.70 12.69
N ILE A 436 15.69 54.22 13.89
CA ILE A 436 16.15 52.85 14.16
C ILE A 436 15.04 52.07 14.87
N SER A 437 14.76 50.84 14.43
CA SER A 437 13.79 49.96 15.11
C SER A 437 14.44 49.19 16.27
N PRO A 438 13.67 48.75 17.28
CA PRO A 438 14.20 47.98 18.40
C PRO A 438 15.00 46.74 17.95
N ALA A 439 14.49 46.03 16.94
CA ALA A 439 15.15 44.85 16.37
C ALA A 439 16.53 45.14 15.75
N VAL A 440 16.75 46.35 15.21
CA VAL A 440 18.05 46.77 14.65
C VAL A 440 18.96 47.32 15.74
N ALA A 441 18.41 48.05 16.71
CA ALA A 441 19.16 48.57 17.86
C ALA A 441 19.81 47.45 18.68
N ASP A 442 19.07 46.38 18.94
CA ASP A 442 19.52 45.21 19.72
C ASP A 442 20.24 44.16 18.87
N SER A 443 20.55 44.48 17.60
CA SER A 443 21.08 43.48 16.67
C SER A 443 22.55 43.12 16.93
N LYS A 444 22.86 41.82 16.86
CA LYS A 444 24.24 41.30 17.01
C LYS A 444 25.15 41.79 15.87
N PRO A 445 26.46 42.04 16.11
CA PRO A 445 27.39 42.43 15.06
C PRO A 445 27.51 41.34 13.97
N VAL A 446 27.61 41.75 12.71
CA VAL A 446 27.76 40.82 11.57
C VAL A 446 29.21 40.37 11.49
N ASN A 447 29.45 39.05 11.56
CA ASN A 447 30.77 38.50 11.29
C ASN A 447 31.14 38.70 9.81
N PRO A 448 32.32 39.26 9.48
CA PRO A 448 32.74 39.47 8.09
C PRO A 448 32.74 38.19 7.24
N MET A 449 33.10 37.03 7.82
CA MET A 449 33.09 35.75 7.12
C MET A 449 31.68 35.21 6.87
N PHE A 450 30.71 35.62 7.68
CA PHE A 450 29.30 35.27 7.45
C PHE A 450 28.73 36.05 6.25
N LEU A 451 29.15 37.31 6.10
CA LEU A 451 28.77 38.18 4.99
C LEU A 451 29.59 37.91 3.70
N SER A 452 30.79 37.36 3.80
CA SER A 452 31.66 37.14 2.64
C SER A 452 31.03 36.20 1.60
N VAL A 453 30.27 35.20 2.03
CA VAL A 453 29.63 34.24 1.11
C VAL A 453 28.60 34.90 0.18
N PRO A 454 27.55 35.59 0.70
CA PRO A 454 26.64 36.34 -0.18
C PRO A 454 27.34 37.47 -0.94
N ALA A 455 28.39 38.09 -0.37
CA ALA A 455 29.17 39.12 -1.04
C ALA A 455 29.89 38.58 -2.29
N VAL A 456 30.54 37.42 -2.19
CA VAL A 456 31.23 36.78 -3.33
C VAL A 456 30.27 36.51 -4.48
N LEU A 457 29.07 36.00 -4.21
CA LEU A 457 28.07 35.76 -5.25
C LEU A 457 27.50 37.05 -5.86
N ALA A 458 27.29 38.10 -5.04
CA ALA A 458 26.83 39.40 -5.52
C ALA A 458 27.87 40.05 -6.44
N VAL A 459 29.15 40.01 -6.04
CA VAL A 459 30.27 40.54 -6.82
C VAL A 459 30.51 39.71 -8.08
N ALA A 460 30.38 38.39 -8.02
CA ALA A 460 30.47 37.53 -9.20
C ALA A 460 29.43 37.91 -10.27
N GLY A 461 28.19 38.23 -9.86
CA GLY A 461 27.17 38.71 -10.80
C GLY A 461 27.49 40.05 -11.47
N LEU A 462 28.26 40.92 -10.80
CA LEU A 462 28.76 42.18 -11.37
C LEU A 462 29.95 41.94 -12.31
N VAL A 463 30.94 41.17 -11.86
CA VAL A 463 32.17 40.87 -12.62
C VAL A 463 31.82 40.13 -13.91
N LEU A 464 30.95 39.12 -13.84
CA LEU A 464 30.51 38.38 -15.03
C LEU A 464 29.57 39.20 -15.95
N GLY A 465 28.97 40.28 -15.43
CA GLY A 465 28.24 41.23 -16.25
C GLY A 465 29.17 42.16 -17.02
N LEU A 466 30.20 42.71 -16.36
CA LEU A 466 31.24 43.51 -17.00
C LEU A 466 32.12 42.71 -17.97
N TRP A 467 32.35 41.43 -17.65
CA TRP A 467 33.15 40.50 -18.43
C TRP A 467 32.31 39.28 -18.82
N SER A 468 31.42 39.46 -19.81
CA SER A 468 30.49 38.43 -20.28
C SER A 468 31.14 37.34 -21.15
N ALA A 469 32.30 37.61 -21.75
CA ALA A 469 32.96 36.70 -22.68
C ALA A 469 33.21 35.27 -22.12
N PRO A 470 33.66 35.07 -20.86
CA PRO A 470 33.78 33.72 -20.29
C PRO A 470 32.45 32.98 -20.16
N VAL A 471 31.36 33.72 -19.86
CA VAL A 471 30.01 33.15 -19.78
C VAL A 471 29.57 32.73 -21.18
N GLU A 472 29.70 33.61 -22.16
CA GLU A 472 29.36 33.30 -23.56
C GLU A 472 30.15 32.09 -24.07
N ASN A 473 31.46 32.07 -23.89
CA ASN A 473 32.32 30.96 -24.32
C ASN A 473 31.93 29.62 -23.69
N LEU A 474 31.41 29.61 -22.47
CA LEU A 474 30.90 28.40 -21.84
C LEU A 474 29.55 27.99 -22.44
N LEU A 475 28.63 28.92 -22.61
CA LEU A 475 27.27 28.65 -23.06
C LEU A 475 27.19 28.30 -24.55
N VAL A 476 28.00 28.95 -25.38
CA VAL A 476 28.09 28.71 -26.83
C VAL A 476 28.52 27.27 -27.13
N ARG A 477 29.38 26.67 -26.30
CA ARG A 477 29.76 25.24 -26.42
C ARG A 477 28.55 24.30 -26.35
N PHE A 478 27.54 24.66 -25.57
CA PHE A 478 26.29 23.91 -25.53
C PHE A 478 25.40 24.29 -26.71
N VAL A 479 25.07 25.58 -26.88
CA VAL A 479 24.04 25.99 -27.83
C VAL A 479 24.43 25.74 -29.30
N ASP A 480 25.72 25.77 -29.64
CA ASP A 480 26.17 25.42 -31.00
C ASP A 480 26.12 23.92 -31.29
N VAL A 481 26.31 23.07 -30.28
CA VAL A 481 26.18 21.61 -30.42
C VAL A 481 24.71 21.21 -30.44
N ALA A 482 23.90 21.82 -29.58
CA ALA A 482 22.45 21.60 -29.51
C ALA A 482 21.73 22.10 -30.77
N PHE A 483 22.21 23.19 -31.37
CA PHE A 483 21.63 23.82 -32.56
C PHE A 483 22.72 24.05 -33.62
N PRO A 484 23.12 22.99 -34.36
CA PRO A 484 24.21 23.07 -35.32
C PRO A 484 23.89 24.01 -36.49
N PRO A 485 24.91 24.50 -37.22
CA PRO A 485 24.73 25.26 -38.46
C PRO A 485 23.83 24.53 -39.45
N GLY A 486 22.83 25.24 -40.00
CA GLY A 486 21.81 24.66 -40.88
C GLY A 486 20.60 24.06 -40.15
N SER A 487 20.58 24.04 -38.80
CA SER A 487 19.37 23.70 -38.07
C SER A 487 18.28 24.77 -38.28
N PRO A 488 17.00 24.41 -38.37
CA PRO A 488 15.89 25.37 -38.48
C PRO A 488 15.66 26.19 -37.20
N TRP A 489 16.49 25.98 -36.18
CA TRP A 489 16.40 26.55 -34.83
C TRP A 489 17.53 27.53 -34.53
N ARG A 490 18.28 27.92 -35.58
CA ARG A 490 19.41 28.83 -35.55
C ARG A 490 19.20 29.89 -36.63
N GLY A 491 19.26 31.17 -36.26
CA GLY A 491 19.22 32.28 -37.20
C GLY A 491 20.50 32.39 -38.04
N ASP A 492 20.44 33.14 -39.14
CA ASP A 492 21.56 33.34 -40.06
C ASP A 492 22.74 34.07 -39.41
N GLU A 493 22.46 35.03 -38.53
CA GLU A 493 23.45 35.70 -37.68
C GLU A 493 23.35 35.19 -36.24
N ALA A 494 24.48 34.74 -35.69
CA ALA A 494 24.53 34.27 -34.31
C ALA A 494 24.47 35.45 -33.33
N TYR A 495 23.52 35.41 -32.39
CA TYR A 495 23.49 36.40 -31.31
C TYR A 495 24.69 36.22 -30.36
N HIS A 496 25.27 37.34 -29.93
CA HIS A 496 26.43 37.41 -29.02
C HIS A 496 26.08 38.17 -27.72
N LEU A 497 26.68 37.79 -26.59
CA LEU A 497 26.39 38.38 -25.27
C LEU A 497 27.23 39.65 -25.05
N GLY A 498 26.64 40.79 -25.39
CA GLY A 498 27.19 42.11 -25.08
C GLY A 498 26.62 42.69 -23.79
N LEU A 499 27.42 43.51 -23.10
CA LEU A 499 26.93 44.42 -22.06
C LEU A 499 26.10 45.56 -22.66
N TRP A 500 26.36 45.92 -23.92
CA TRP A 500 25.68 47.01 -24.61
C TRP A 500 25.72 46.77 -26.11
N HIS A 501 24.56 46.62 -26.75
CA HIS A 501 24.43 46.41 -28.20
C HIS A 501 24.03 47.68 -28.98
N GLY A 502 23.99 48.84 -28.33
CA GLY A 502 23.57 50.12 -28.92
C GLY A 502 22.16 50.56 -28.49
N VAL A 503 21.74 51.73 -28.98
CA VAL A 503 20.38 52.24 -28.72
C VAL A 503 19.40 51.51 -29.64
N GLY A 504 18.84 50.40 -29.14
CA GLY A 504 17.88 49.55 -29.87
C GLY A 504 16.57 49.32 -29.11
N ILE A 505 15.67 48.55 -29.73
CA ILE A 505 14.38 48.16 -29.13
C ILE A 505 14.55 47.45 -27.78
N PRO A 506 15.50 46.49 -27.60
CA PRO A 506 15.69 45.81 -26.30
C PRO A 506 16.04 46.78 -25.16
N LEU A 507 16.88 47.78 -25.43
CA LEU A 507 17.24 48.81 -24.46
C LEU A 507 16.04 49.74 -24.16
N ALA A 508 15.25 50.10 -25.18
CA ALA A 508 14.03 50.88 -25.00
C ALA A 508 12.99 50.14 -24.13
N LEU A 509 12.81 48.84 -24.35
CA LEU A 509 11.96 48.00 -23.50
C LEU A 509 12.49 47.92 -22.07
N THR A 510 13.82 47.86 -21.89
CA THR A 510 14.43 47.89 -20.57
C THR A 510 14.22 49.24 -19.87
N ALA A 511 14.28 50.36 -20.59
CA ALA A 511 13.91 51.67 -20.06
C ALA A 511 12.42 51.72 -19.65
N VAL A 512 11.53 51.13 -20.45
CA VAL A 512 10.10 50.97 -20.09
C VAL A 512 9.96 50.16 -18.80
N VAL A 513 10.73 49.07 -18.63
CA VAL A 513 10.75 48.27 -17.39
C VAL A 513 11.08 49.14 -16.18
N TYR A 514 12.09 50.00 -16.27
CA TYR A 514 12.49 50.86 -15.15
C TYR A 514 11.47 51.96 -14.87
N VAL A 515 10.95 52.62 -15.90
CA VAL A 515 9.95 53.69 -15.76
C VAL A 515 8.66 53.13 -15.14
N LEU A 516 8.07 52.10 -15.76
CA LEU A 516 6.83 51.50 -15.27
C LEU A 516 7.03 50.80 -13.92
N GLY A 517 8.18 50.15 -13.72
CA GLY A 517 8.53 49.51 -12.45
C GLY A 517 8.65 50.52 -11.30
N THR A 518 9.25 51.68 -11.57
CA THR A 518 9.35 52.79 -10.61
C THR A 518 7.97 53.40 -10.34
N MET A 519 7.17 53.65 -11.37
CA MET A 519 5.79 54.11 -11.21
C MET A 519 4.97 53.16 -10.35
N LEU A 520 5.08 51.84 -10.58
CA LEU A 520 4.40 50.82 -9.80
C LEU A 520 4.88 50.77 -8.34
N TYR A 521 6.19 50.91 -8.11
CA TYR A 521 6.76 50.99 -6.76
C TYR A 521 6.27 52.23 -6.00
N VAL A 522 6.19 53.39 -6.65
CA VAL A 522 5.66 54.62 -6.02
C VAL A 522 4.16 54.51 -5.76
N ALA A 523 3.40 53.92 -6.70
CA ALA A 523 1.97 53.67 -6.57
C ALA A 523 1.63 52.49 -5.63
N GLN A 524 2.63 51.83 -5.05
CA GLN A 524 2.45 50.56 -4.33
C GLN A 524 1.52 50.68 -3.12
N ARG A 525 1.44 51.83 -2.45
CA ARG A 525 0.47 52.04 -1.35
C ARG A 525 -0.98 51.89 -1.83
N THR A 526 -1.26 52.27 -3.07
CA THR A 526 -2.57 52.07 -3.71
C THR A 526 -2.77 50.60 -4.09
N VAL A 527 -1.72 49.94 -4.59
CA VAL A 527 -1.72 48.51 -4.93
C VAL A 527 -1.93 47.62 -3.70
N GLU A 528 -1.33 47.95 -2.55
CA GLU A 528 -1.51 47.24 -1.27
C GLU A 528 -2.95 47.36 -0.74
N ARG A 529 -3.65 48.47 -1.06
CA ARG A 529 -5.07 48.69 -0.73
C ARG A 529 -6.02 47.96 -1.69
N MET A 530 -5.58 47.67 -2.91
CA MET A 530 -6.32 46.84 -3.86
C MET A 530 -6.26 45.36 -3.44
N GLN A 531 -6.92 45.03 -2.33
CA GLN A 531 -7.11 43.66 -1.89
C GLN A 531 -8.46 43.16 -2.38
N PHE A 532 -8.44 42.24 -3.34
CA PHE A 532 -9.62 41.43 -3.63
C PHE A 532 -9.84 40.46 -2.46
N GLU A 533 -11.06 40.43 -1.91
CA GLU A 533 -11.45 39.51 -0.82
C GLU A 533 -11.21 38.03 -1.20
N SER A 534 -11.24 37.73 -2.50
CA SER A 534 -10.85 36.45 -3.07
C SER A 534 -9.78 36.66 -4.17
N PRO A 535 -8.72 35.82 -4.23
CA PRO A 535 -7.78 35.87 -5.35
C PRO A 535 -8.50 35.49 -6.66
N ALA A 536 -8.31 36.27 -7.73
CA ALA A 536 -8.98 36.05 -9.02
C ALA A 536 -8.76 34.65 -9.62
N LEU A 537 -7.60 34.02 -9.36
CA LEU A 537 -7.25 32.67 -9.81
C LEU A 537 -7.48 31.59 -8.72
N GLY A 538 -8.17 31.93 -7.63
CA GLY A 538 -8.35 31.05 -6.47
C GLY A 538 -7.10 30.94 -5.58
N ASN A 539 -7.20 30.11 -4.54
CA ASN A 539 -6.09 29.83 -3.62
C ASN A 539 -5.66 28.36 -3.80
N ALA A 540 -4.46 28.16 -4.34
CA ALA A 540 -3.92 26.85 -4.64
C ALA A 540 -3.78 25.95 -3.39
N ASP A 541 -3.46 26.50 -2.22
CA ASP A 541 -3.43 25.73 -0.96
C ASP A 541 -4.82 25.21 -0.58
N ARG A 542 -5.88 26.00 -0.80
CA ARG A 542 -7.26 25.56 -0.54
C ARG A 542 -7.70 24.46 -1.50
N ILE A 543 -7.26 24.53 -2.76
CA ILE A 543 -7.53 23.51 -3.77
C ILE A 543 -6.82 22.21 -3.37
N TYR A 544 -5.54 22.29 -3.00
CA TYR A 544 -4.78 21.15 -2.48
C TYR A 544 -5.50 20.48 -1.28
N ASP A 545 -5.89 21.26 -0.28
CA ASP A 545 -6.61 20.73 0.89
C ASP A 545 -7.97 20.09 0.49
N ALA A 546 -8.65 20.64 -0.53
CA ALA A 546 -9.90 20.08 -1.03
C ALA A 546 -9.70 18.74 -1.75
N VAL A 547 -8.62 18.61 -2.53
CA VAL A 547 -8.25 17.35 -3.21
C VAL A 547 -7.94 16.27 -2.18
N LEU A 548 -7.16 16.56 -1.14
CA LEU A 548 -6.88 15.59 -0.08
C LEU A 548 -8.16 15.15 0.65
N ARG A 549 -9.01 16.11 1.05
CA ARG A 549 -10.31 15.78 1.67
C ARG A 549 -11.20 14.91 0.80
N PHE A 550 -11.17 15.11 -0.53
CA PHE A 550 -11.92 14.28 -1.47
C PHE A 550 -11.44 12.82 -1.41
N PHE A 551 -10.13 12.58 -1.45
CA PHE A 551 -9.58 11.22 -1.37
C PHE A 551 -9.80 10.56 0.01
N ASP A 552 -9.72 11.31 1.10
CA ASP A 552 -10.02 10.79 2.43
C ASP A 552 -11.49 10.33 2.54
N LEU A 553 -12.43 11.17 2.07
CA LEU A 553 -13.85 10.83 2.04
C LEU A 553 -14.14 9.66 1.12
N LEU A 554 -13.48 9.59 -0.03
CA LEU A 554 -13.61 8.47 -0.97
C LEU A 554 -13.10 7.18 -0.33
N SER A 555 -11.93 7.21 0.31
CA SER A 555 -11.33 6.07 1.00
C SER A 555 -12.24 5.53 2.10
N LEU A 556 -12.78 6.42 2.95
CA LEU A 556 -13.73 6.06 4.00
C LEU A 556 -15.02 5.46 3.42
N ARG A 557 -15.56 6.04 2.34
CA ARG A 557 -16.77 5.54 1.67
C ARG A 557 -16.55 4.18 1.02
N LEU A 558 -15.42 3.96 0.36
CA LEU A 558 -15.06 2.68 -0.26
C LEU A 558 -14.86 1.59 0.80
N THR A 559 -14.16 1.92 1.89
CA THR A 559 -13.94 0.98 3.00
C THR A 559 -15.26 0.61 3.67
N ALA A 560 -16.11 1.59 3.96
CA ALA A 560 -17.43 1.37 4.54
C ALA A 560 -18.40 0.62 3.60
N SER A 561 -18.23 0.74 2.28
CA SER A 561 -19.08 0.04 1.31
C SER A 561 -18.68 -1.43 1.12
N ILE A 562 -17.38 -1.72 1.05
CA ILE A 562 -16.84 -3.06 0.75
C ILE A 562 -16.63 -3.89 2.03
N GLN A 563 -16.03 -3.32 3.08
CA GLN A 563 -15.62 -4.05 4.29
C GLN A 563 -16.62 -3.90 5.45
N ARG A 564 -17.90 -4.24 5.20
CA ARG A 564 -18.98 -4.12 6.21
C ARG A 564 -18.92 -5.15 7.35
N GLY A 565 -17.99 -6.11 7.31
CA GLY A 565 -17.95 -7.25 8.23
C GLY A 565 -19.10 -8.25 8.03
N SER A 566 -19.86 -8.14 6.94
CA SER A 566 -21.01 -9.00 6.64
C SER A 566 -20.58 -10.25 5.88
N LEU A 567 -20.71 -11.42 6.50
CA LEU A 567 -20.46 -12.71 5.85
C LEU A 567 -21.36 -12.93 4.61
N PRO A 568 -22.70 -12.66 4.65
CA PRO A 568 -23.54 -12.79 3.46
C PRO A 568 -23.11 -11.91 2.29
N LEU A 569 -22.64 -10.69 2.56
CA LEU A 569 -22.15 -9.79 1.50
C LEU A 569 -20.85 -10.33 0.90
N THR A 570 -19.92 -10.76 1.75
CA THR A 570 -18.63 -11.32 1.32
C THR A 570 -18.83 -12.58 0.47
N LEU A 571 -19.67 -13.52 0.94
CA LEU A 571 -20.06 -14.70 0.17
C LEU A 571 -20.80 -14.33 -1.12
N GLY A 572 -21.67 -13.33 -1.06
CA GLY A 572 -22.37 -12.81 -2.24
C GLY A 572 -21.40 -12.32 -3.32
N ILE A 573 -20.35 -11.58 -2.93
CA ILE A 573 -19.30 -11.10 -3.84
C ILE A 573 -18.50 -12.29 -4.42
N ILE A 574 -18.13 -13.26 -3.59
CA ILE A 574 -17.40 -14.46 -4.03
C ILE A 574 -18.23 -15.23 -5.07
N LEU A 575 -19.49 -15.54 -4.74
CA LEU A 575 -20.39 -16.27 -5.64
C LEU A 575 -20.73 -15.48 -6.89
N PHE A 576 -20.86 -14.15 -6.79
CA PHE A 576 -21.07 -13.30 -7.96
C PHE A 576 -19.85 -13.30 -8.89
N THR A 577 -18.64 -13.23 -8.33
CA THR A 577 -17.39 -13.33 -9.09
C THR A 577 -17.25 -14.71 -9.73
N LEU A 578 -17.63 -15.77 -9.00
CA LEU A 578 -17.69 -17.14 -9.52
C LEU A 578 -18.64 -17.25 -10.71
N VAL A 579 -19.74 -16.51 -10.74
CA VAL A 579 -20.65 -16.48 -11.90
C VAL A 579 -20.07 -15.66 -13.04
N LEU A 580 -19.66 -14.42 -12.75
CA LEU A 580 -19.30 -13.43 -13.77
C LEU A 580 -18.06 -13.82 -14.57
N PHE A 581 -16.99 -14.26 -13.90
CA PHE A 581 -15.70 -14.47 -14.55
C PHE A 581 -15.69 -15.66 -15.52
N PRO A 582 -16.11 -16.88 -15.14
CA PRO A 582 -16.17 -18.01 -16.06
C PRO A 582 -17.20 -17.81 -17.17
N PHE A 583 -18.33 -17.16 -16.87
CA PHE A 583 -19.33 -16.82 -17.88
C PHE A 583 -18.75 -15.87 -18.95
N ALA A 584 -18.09 -14.78 -18.53
CA ALA A 584 -17.42 -13.86 -19.44
C ALA A 584 -16.32 -14.57 -20.26
N SER A 585 -15.55 -15.47 -19.64
CA SER A 585 -14.54 -16.27 -20.34
C SER A 585 -15.16 -17.20 -21.39
N LEU A 586 -16.30 -17.83 -21.10
CA LEU A 586 -17.00 -18.70 -22.05
C LEU A 586 -17.59 -17.90 -23.23
N MET A 587 -18.03 -16.65 -22.99
CA MET A 587 -18.52 -15.76 -24.05
C MET A 587 -17.42 -15.31 -25.02
N VAL A 588 -16.18 -15.20 -24.54
CA VAL A 588 -15.02 -14.85 -25.38
C VAL A 588 -14.38 -16.09 -26.01
N GLY A 589 -14.50 -17.27 -25.38
CA GLY A 589 -13.87 -18.51 -25.82
C GLY A 589 -14.59 -19.19 -27.00
N THR A 590 -13.85 -19.52 -28.07
CA THR A 590 -14.36 -20.11 -29.31
C THR A 590 -14.45 -21.65 -29.29
N ARG A 591 -15.08 -22.24 -28.26
CA ARG A 591 -15.24 -23.71 -28.20
C ARG A 591 -16.60 -24.15 -28.75
N GLU A 592 -16.57 -24.77 -29.91
CA GLU A 592 -17.73 -25.36 -30.56
C GLU A 592 -17.83 -26.87 -30.25
N GLY A 593 -19.06 -27.37 -30.05
CA GLY A 593 -19.32 -28.80 -29.83
C GLY A 593 -19.55 -29.17 -28.36
N LEU A 594 -20.80 -29.05 -27.93
CA LEU A 594 -21.27 -29.52 -26.63
C LEU A 594 -22.04 -30.82 -26.82
N ARG A 595 -21.47 -31.96 -26.39
CA ARG A 595 -22.20 -33.22 -26.30
C ARG A 595 -22.63 -33.41 -24.85
N MET A 596 -23.93 -33.46 -24.62
CA MET A 596 -24.51 -33.82 -23.32
C MET A 596 -25.37 -35.07 -23.50
N GLU A 597 -25.15 -36.05 -22.64
CA GLU A 597 -26.04 -37.19 -22.49
C GLU A 597 -26.92 -36.95 -21.26
N LEU A 598 -28.23 -37.15 -21.41
CA LEU A 598 -29.19 -36.85 -20.34
C LEU A 598 -29.04 -37.81 -19.15
N ALA A 599 -28.84 -39.11 -19.41
CA ALA A 599 -28.45 -40.10 -18.42
C ALA A 599 -27.98 -41.39 -19.12
N GLY A 600 -26.88 -41.98 -18.66
CA GLY A 600 -26.43 -43.31 -19.12
C GLY A 600 -27.23 -44.47 -18.49
N ASN A 601 -27.95 -44.22 -17.39
CA ASN A 601 -28.81 -45.20 -16.72
C ASN A 601 -30.14 -44.54 -16.28
N PRO A 602 -31.30 -45.05 -16.71
CA PRO A 602 -32.62 -44.51 -16.34
C PRO A 602 -32.86 -44.41 -14.82
N VAL A 603 -32.25 -45.29 -14.02
CA VAL A 603 -32.37 -45.28 -12.56
C VAL A 603 -31.87 -43.97 -11.96
N VAL A 604 -30.83 -43.37 -12.56
CA VAL A 604 -30.31 -42.06 -12.13
C VAL A 604 -31.37 -40.98 -12.23
N LEU A 605 -32.18 -40.98 -13.30
CA LEU A 605 -33.27 -40.02 -13.47
C LEU A 605 -34.33 -40.16 -12.38
N PHE A 606 -34.67 -41.40 -12.00
CA PHE A 606 -35.62 -41.66 -10.92
C PHE A 606 -35.11 -41.22 -9.55
N VAL A 607 -33.81 -41.36 -9.28
CA VAL A 607 -33.17 -40.91 -8.04
C VAL A 607 -33.04 -39.38 -7.99
N MET A 608 -32.84 -38.72 -9.13
CA MET A 608 -32.74 -37.26 -9.22
C MET A 608 -34.04 -36.53 -8.86
N ILE A 609 -35.21 -37.14 -9.07
CA ILE A 609 -36.51 -36.56 -8.71
C ILE A 609 -36.61 -36.27 -7.20
N PRO A 610 -36.51 -37.27 -6.30
CA PRO A 610 -36.56 -37.01 -4.85
C PRO A 610 -35.40 -36.14 -4.38
N MET A 611 -34.20 -36.22 -4.98
CA MET A 611 -33.09 -35.32 -4.65
C MET A 611 -33.43 -33.85 -4.95
N THR A 612 -34.02 -33.57 -6.11
CA THR A 612 -34.39 -32.21 -6.51
C THR A 612 -35.50 -31.66 -5.60
N VAL A 613 -36.51 -32.47 -5.32
CA VAL A 613 -37.60 -32.11 -4.40
C VAL A 613 -37.04 -31.82 -3.00
N ALA A 614 -36.14 -32.66 -2.49
CA ALA A 614 -35.56 -32.49 -1.16
C ALA A 614 -34.62 -31.27 -1.07
N ALA A 615 -33.84 -31.00 -2.13
CA ALA A 615 -33.01 -29.79 -2.22
C ALA A 615 -33.86 -28.52 -2.23
N ILE A 616 -34.94 -28.47 -3.01
CA ILE A 616 -35.88 -27.33 -3.01
C ILE A 616 -36.55 -27.20 -1.65
N ALA A 617 -37.04 -28.30 -1.06
CA ALA A 617 -37.67 -28.32 0.26
C ALA A 617 -36.72 -27.76 1.34
N ALA A 618 -35.44 -28.14 1.34
CA ALA A 618 -34.46 -27.63 2.29
C ALA A 618 -34.29 -26.10 2.26
N THR A 619 -34.55 -25.43 1.12
CA THR A 619 -34.50 -23.96 1.02
C THR A 619 -35.74 -23.25 1.55
N VAL A 620 -36.85 -23.97 1.74
CA VAL A 620 -38.16 -23.44 2.15
C VAL A 620 -38.50 -23.82 3.59
N LEU A 621 -38.04 -24.98 4.06
CA LEU A 621 -38.29 -25.51 5.39
C LEU A 621 -37.71 -24.58 6.46
N ARG A 622 -38.55 -24.22 7.44
CA ARG A 622 -38.16 -23.37 8.58
C ARG A 622 -37.54 -24.16 9.72
N ASN A 623 -37.97 -25.41 9.88
CA ASN A 623 -37.48 -26.31 10.91
C ASN A 623 -36.10 -26.85 10.48
N ARG A 624 -35.07 -26.61 11.29
CA ARG A 624 -33.69 -27.00 11.00
C ARG A 624 -33.52 -28.50 10.85
N LEU A 625 -34.19 -29.28 11.70
CA LEU A 625 -34.13 -30.74 11.66
C LEU A 625 -34.77 -31.25 10.36
N ALA A 626 -35.93 -30.71 9.97
CA ALA A 626 -36.57 -31.06 8.71
C ALA A 626 -35.69 -30.70 7.50
N ALA A 627 -34.99 -29.56 7.54
CA ALA A 627 -34.08 -29.13 6.48
C ALA A 627 -32.86 -30.06 6.35
N VAL A 628 -32.25 -30.45 7.48
CA VAL A 628 -31.12 -31.42 7.50
C VAL A 628 -31.56 -32.79 7.01
N ILE A 629 -32.71 -33.30 7.47
CA ILE A 629 -33.26 -34.58 7.00
C ILE A 629 -33.50 -34.53 5.48
N SER A 630 -34.05 -33.42 4.97
CA SER A 630 -34.24 -33.22 3.53
C SER A 630 -32.92 -33.19 2.79
N MET A 631 -31.89 -32.55 3.34
CA MET A 631 -30.55 -32.54 2.75
C MET A 631 -29.96 -33.96 2.69
N SER A 632 -30.17 -34.80 3.69
CA SER A 632 -29.62 -36.17 3.65
C SER A 632 -30.25 -37.08 2.59
N VAL A 633 -31.47 -36.78 2.13
CA VAL A 633 -32.04 -37.47 0.95
C VAL A 633 -31.13 -37.27 -0.27
N THR A 634 -30.49 -36.11 -0.42
CA THR A 634 -29.54 -35.89 -1.52
C THR A 634 -28.25 -36.68 -1.32
N GLY A 635 -27.74 -36.77 -0.09
CA GLY A 635 -26.57 -37.59 0.24
C GLY A 635 -26.75 -39.08 -0.03
N TYR A 636 -27.87 -39.67 0.40
CA TYR A 636 -28.20 -41.07 0.07
C TYR A 636 -28.48 -41.27 -1.42
N GLY A 637 -29.10 -40.28 -2.08
CA GLY A 637 -29.28 -40.29 -3.54
C GLY A 637 -27.95 -40.35 -4.29
N VAL A 638 -26.95 -39.58 -3.86
CA VAL A 638 -25.58 -39.64 -4.41
C VAL A 638 -24.96 -41.02 -4.22
N ALA A 639 -25.17 -41.68 -3.07
CA ALA A 639 -24.67 -43.04 -2.85
C ALA A 639 -25.28 -44.06 -3.83
N ILE A 640 -26.58 -43.95 -4.12
CA ILE A 640 -27.25 -44.79 -5.13
C ILE A 640 -26.66 -44.52 -6.51
N ILE A 641 -26.43 -43.24 -6.86
CA ILE A 641 -25.79 -42.87 -8.13
C ILE A 641 -24.40 -43.50 -8.23
N PHE A 642 -23.56 -43.44 -7.19
CA PHE A 642 -22.25 -44.10 -7.19
C PHE A 642 -22.35 -45.62 -7.39
N ALA A 643 -23.28 -46.29 -6.72
CA ALA A 643 -23.48 -47.73 -6.88
C ALA A 643 -23.83 -48.11 -8.32
N PHE A 644 -24.73 -47.36 -8.97
CA PHE A 644 -25.12 -47.60 -10.36
C PHE A 644 -24.07 -47.19 -11.41
N HIS A 645 -23.06 -46.40 -11.02
CA HIS A 645 -21.89 -46.10 -11.85
C HIS A 645 -20.72 -47.04 -11.58
N GLY A 646 -20.92 -48.12 -10.81
CA GLY A 646 -19.87 -49.11 -10.54
C GLY A 646 -18.81 -48.65 -9.53
N ALA A 647 -19.15 -47.69 -8.65
CA ALA A 647 -18.28 -47.19 -7.59
C ALA A 647 -18.76 -47.65 -6.20
N PRO A 648 -18.65 -48.95 -5.85
CA PRO A 648 -19.17 -49.50 -4.61
C PRO A 648 -18.48 -48.95 -3.36
N ASP A 649 -17.17 -48.69 -3.41
CA ASP A 649 -16.43 -48.06 -2.30
C ASP A 649 -16.96 -46.68 -1.97
N LEU A 650 -17.12 -45.83 -2.99
CA LEU A 650 -17.67 -44.48 -2.82
C LEU A 650 -19.10 -44.53 -2.29
N ALA A 651 -19.93 -45.46 -2.79
CA ALA A 651 -21.30 -45.65 -2.32
C ALA A 651 -21.33 -46.03 -0.84
N LEU A 652 -20.52 -47.02 -0.43
CA LEU A 652 -20.39 -47.46 0.96
C LEU A 652 -19.94 -46.30 1.86
N THR A 653 -18.86 -45.60 1.49
CA THR A 653 -18.36 -44.47 2.27
C THR A 653 -19.37 -43.33 2.35
N GLN A 654 -20.09 -43.03 1.26
CA GLN A 654 -21.09 -41.97 1.24
C GLN A 654 -22.24 -42.27 2.20
N VAL A 655 -22.76 -43.51 2.22
CA VAL A 655 -23.81 -43.92 3.17
C VAL A 655 -23.34 -43.76 4.61
N LEU A 656 -22.11 -44.22 4.91
CA LEU A 656 -21.55 -44.17 6.25
C LEU A 656 -21.30 -42.73 6.72
N VAL A 657 -20.72 -41.88 5.87
CA VAL A 657 -20.48 -40.46 6.14
C VAL A 657 -21.80 -39.71 6.30
N GLU A 658 -22.79 -39.94 5.43
CA GLU A 658 -24.10 -39.29 5.51
C GLU A 658 -24.81 -39.64 6.83
N THR A 659 -24.75 -40.92 7.23
CA THR A 659 -25.29 -41.37 8.52
C THR A 659 -24.59 -40.69 9.69
N LEU A 660 -23.26 -40.58 9.65
CA LEU A 660 -22.47 -39.92 10.68
C LEU A 660 -22.77 -38.41 10.75
N LEU A 661 -22.85 -37.73 9.60
CA LEU A 661 -23.17 -36.31 9.51
C LEU A 661 -24.57 -36.02 10.05
N MET A 662 -25.56 -36.86 9.72
CA MET A 662 -26.90 -36.76 10.27
C MET A 662 -26.87 -36.79 11.79
N VAL A 663 -26.14 -37.74 12.38
CA VAL A 663 -26.02 -37.82 13.84
C VAL A 663 -25.30 -36.59 14.41
N ALA A 664 -24.18 -36.17 13.80
CA ALA A 664 -23.46 -34.98 14.25
C ALA A 664 -24.33 -33.73 14.20
N PHE A 665 -25.11 -33.53 13.11
CA PHE A 665 -26.05 -32.42 13.00
C PHE A 665 -27.14 -32.49 14.06
N VAL A 666 -27.74 -33.67 14.32
CA VAL A 666 -28.75 -33.83 15.38
C VAL A 666 -28.17 -33.48 16.75
N LEU A 667 -26.94 -33.90 17.04
CA LEU A 667 -26.25 -33.58 18.31
C LEU A 667 -25.99 -32.08 18.49
N VAL A 668 -25.76 -31.34 17.42
CA VAL A 668 -25.59 -29.88 17.47
C VAL A 668 -26.94 -29.16 17.49
N LEU A 669 -27.88 -29.56 16.63
CA LEU A 669 -29.17 -28.91 16.44
C LEU A 669 -30.03 -28.92 17.70
N ARG A 670 -29.89 -29.92 18.58
CA ARG A 670 -30.61 -29.97 19.87
C ARG A 670 -30.32 -28.78 20.80
N THR A 671 -29.18 -28.10 20.60
CA THR A 671 -28.78 -26.91 21.39
C THR A 671 -29.14 -25.59 20.72
N MET A 672 -29.60 -25.63 19.46
CA MET A 672 -29.95 -24.45 18.69
C MET A 672 -31.48 -24.31 18.58
N PRO A 673 -32.00 -23.09 18.33
CA PRO A 673 -33.43 -22.89 18.12
C PRO A 673 -33.94 -23.75 16.96
N ALA A 674 -35.10 -24.42 17.14
CA ALA A 674 -35.68 -25.32 16.15
C ALA A 674 -35.98 -24.64 14.81
N GLU A 675 -36.30 -23.35 14.82
CA GLU A 675 -36.59 -22.56 13.63
C GLU A 675 -35.48 -21.57 13.27
N VAL A 676 -35.34 -21.31 11.97
CA VAL A 676 -34.44 -20.27 11.45
C VAL A 676 -35.14 -18.91 11.56
N PRO A 677 -34.49 -17.87 12.15
CA PRO A 677 -35.08 -16.54 12.23
C PRO A 677 -35.32 -15.95 10.83
N LEU A 678 -36.45 -15.26 10.66
CA LEU A 678 -36.80 -14.59 9.41
C LEU A 678 -35.78 -13.49 9.09
N SER A 679 -35.21 -13.55 7.89
CA SER A 679 -34.31 -12.53 7.34
C SER A 679 -34.91 -11.99 6.04
N ASP A 680 -35.51 -10.79 6.13
CA ASP A 680 -36.25 -10.18 5.01
C ASP A 680 -35.34 -9.53 3.95
N GLY A 681 -34.05 -9.33 4.24
CA GLY A 681 -33.11 -8.67 3.32
C GLY A 681 -32.67 -9.55 2.14
N PHE A 682 -32.78 -9.04 0.91
CA PHE A 682 -32.15 -9.58 -0.31
C PHE A 682 -32.49 -11.04 -0.70
N ARG A 683 -33.64 -11.58 -0.26
CA ARG A 683 -34.03 -12.98 -0.56
C ARG A 683 -34.03 -13.28 -2.08
N ARG A 684 -34.57 -12.36 -2.89
CA ARG A 684 -34.60 -12.51 -4.36
C ARG A 684 -33.21 -12.49 -4.98
N THR A 685 -32.35 -11.56 -4.56
CA THR A 685 -30.97 -11.46 -5.07
C THR A 685 -30.17 -12.71 -4.73
N ARG A 686 -30.32 -13.24 -3.51
CA ARG A 686 -29.69 -14.51 -3.09
C ARG A 686 -30.19 -15.70 -3.92
N ALA A 687 -31.49 -15.75 -4.21
CA ALA A 687 -32.06 -16.79 -5.06
C ALA A 687 -31.51 -16.73 -6.49
N TRP A 688 -31.50 -15.55 -7.12
CA TRP A 688 -30.91 -15.38 -8.46
C TRP A 688 -29.44 -15.72 -8.51
N LEU A 689 -28.67 -15.34 -7.49
CA LEU A 689 -27.26 -15.70 -7.37
C LEU A 689 -27.09 -17.22 -7.24
N GLY A 690 -27.89 -17.89 -6.41
CA GLY A 690 -27.88 -19.34 -6.27
C GLY A 690 -28.23 -20.06 -7.57
N ILE A 691 -29.24 -19.58 -8.30
CA ILE A 691 -29.61 -20.09 -9.62
C ILE A 691 -28.46 -19.89 -10.62
N GLY A 692 -27.86 -18.69 -10.64
CA GLY A 692 -26.73 -18.37 -11.50
C GLY A 692 -25.52 -19.27 -11.24
N VAL A 693 -25.18 -19.50 -9.97
CA VAL A 693 -24.11 -20.42 -9.57
C VAL A 693 -24.44 -21.85 -10.00
N GLY A 694 -25.65 -22.33 -9.74
CA GLY A 694 -26.08 -23.68 -10.11
C GLY A 694 -26.01 -23.92 -11.63
N LEU A 695 -26.54 -23.00 -12.43
CA LEU A 695 -26.47 -23.05 -13.89
C LEU A 695 -25.03 -23.00 -14.38
N LEU A 696 -24.21 -22.09 -13.84
CA LEU A 696 -22.82 -21.96 -14.27
C LEU A 696 -22.03 -23.23 -13.99
N VAL A 697 -22.15 -23.82 -12.79
CA VAL A 697 -21.42 -25.06 -12.45
C VAL A 697 -21.76 -26.19 -13.42
N VAL A 698 -23.03 -26.31 -13.82
CA VAL A 698 -23.46 -27.26 -14.85
C VAL A 698 -22.85 -26.95 -16.21
N ILE A 699 -22.92 -25.69 -16.66
CA ILE A 699 -22.35 -25.27 -17.95
C ILE A 699 -20.84 -25.52 -17.99
N VAL A 700 -20.10 -25.03 -17.00
CA VAL A 700 -18.64 -25.21 -16.89
C VAL A 700 -18.29 -26.70 -16.82
N GLY A 701 -19.02 -27.49 -16.03
CA GLY A 701 -18.83 -28.93 -15.95
C GLY A 701 -19.03 -29.63 -17.30
N ALA A 702 -20.07 -29.27 -18.05
CA ALA A 702 -20.33 -29.83 -19.37
C ALA A 702 -19.22 -29.47 -20.37
N TYR A 703 -18.77 -28.21 -20.39
CA TYR A 703 -17.61 -27.81 -21.22
C TYR A 703 -16.31 -28.50 -20.79
N ALA A 704 -16.09 -28.72 -19.49
CA ALA A 704 -14.91 -29.41 -18.99
C ALA A 704 -14.88 -30.90 -19.40
N ILE A 705 -16.01 -31.59 -19.34
CA ILE A 705 -16.13 -32.99 -19.79
C ILE A 705 -15.81 -33.08 -21.30
N ASN A 706 -16.34 -32.15 -22.10
CA ASN A 706 -16.11 -32.10 -23.54
C ASN A 706 -14.70 -31.59 -23.92
N ALA A 707 -13.93 -31.05 -22.97
CA ALA A 707 -12.57 -30.53 -23.22
C ALA A 707 -11.48 -31.62 -23.21
N ARG A 708 -11.83 -32.90 -22.99
CA ARG A 708 -10.87 -33.99 -22.92
C ARG A 708 -10.25 -34.28 -24.30
N GLN A 709 -8.93 -34.14 -24.40
CA GLN A 709 -8.17 -34.38 -25.65
C GLN A 709 -7.26 -35.62 -25.60
N ARG A 710 -7.09 -36.24 -24.43
CA ARG A 710 -6.26 -37.43 -24.24
C ARG A 710 -7.08 -38.57 -23.61
N PRO A 711 -6.73 -39.84 -23.86
CA PRO A 711 -7.32 -40.98 -23.18
C PRO A 711 -7.28 -40.80 -21.65
N ALA A 712 -8.30 -41.30 -20.96
CA ALA A 712 -8.36 -41.22 -19.51
C ALA A 712 -7.33 -42.16 -18.87
N VAL A 713 -6.61 -41.69 -17.85
CA VAL A 713 -5.63 -42.51 -17.13
C VAL A 713 -6.29 -43.74 -16.45
N SER A 714 -7.60 -43.65 -16.18
CA SER A 714 -8.40 -44.73 -15.60
C SER A 714 -8.39 -46.03 -16.40
N THR A 715 -8.00 -46.03 -17.68
CA THR A 715 -7.92 -47.26 -18.48
C THR A 715 -6.77 -48.17 -18.08
N VAL A 716 -5.73 -47.63 -17.42
CA VAL A 716 -4.50 -48.39 -17.04
C VAL A 716 -4.49 -48.71 -15.54
N PHE A 717 -5.32 -48.02 -14.75
CA PHE A 717 -5.35 -48.15 -13.28
C PHE A 717 -5.71 -49.55 -12.75
N PRO A 718 -6.66 -50.31 -13.34
CA PRO A 718 -6.95 -51.67 -12.90
C PRO A 718 -5.74 -52.60 -12.99
N ASP A 719 -5.02 -52.53 -14.11
CA ASP A 719 -3.81 -53.35 -14.34
C ASP A 719 -2.70 -52.94 -13.36
N LEU A 720 -2.46 -51.63 -13.19
CA LEU A 720 -1.48 -51.13 -12.22
C LEU A 720 -1.82 -51.52 -10.77
N ALA A 721 -3.10 -51.50 -10.40
CA ALA A 721 -3.54 -51.89 -9.07
C ALA A 721 -3.28 -53.38 -8.81
N TYR A 722 -3.49 -54.24 -9.81
CA TYR A 722 -3.27 -55.67 -9.69
C TYR A 722 -1.77 -56.03 -9.75
N ASP A 723 -1.05 -55.53 -10.76
CA ASP A 723 0.33 -55.92 -11.06
C ASP A 723 1.35 -55.27 -10.12
N ILE A 724 1.14 -54.00 -9.75
CA ILE A 724 2.06 -53.25 -8.88
C ILE A 724 1.54 -53.25 -7.44
N GLY A 725 0.30 -52.79 -7.25
CA GLY A 725 -0.31 -52.66 -5.93
C GLY A 725 -0.83 -53.97 -5.34
N ASN A 726 -0.74 -55.07 -6.11
CA ASN A 726 -0.99 -56.44 -5.65
C ASN A 726 -2.41 -56.73 -5.11
N GLY A 727 -3.39 -55.90 -5.46
CA GLY A 727 -4.77 -56.01 -4.99
C GLY A 727 -5.80 -55.92 -6.12
N ALA A 728 -6.95 -56.57 -5.93
CA ALA A 728 -8.04 -56.56 -6.91
C ALA A 728 -8.93 -55.30 -6.82
N ASN A 729 -8.92 -54.59 -5.68
CA ASN A 729 -9.69 -53.35 -5.53
C ASN A 729 -8.88 -52.14 -6.05
N ALA A 730 -9.13 -51.76 -7.30
CA ALA A 730 -8.46 -50.62 -7.93
C ALA A 730 -8.64 -49.29 -7.17
N VAL A 731 -9.76 -49.08 -6.48
CA VAL A 731 -10.01 -47.84 -5.71
C VAL A 731 -9.17 -47.83 -4.44
N ASN A 732 -9.28 -48.88 -3.62
CA ASN A 732 -8.53 -48.93 -2.36
C ASN A 732 -7.03 -48.92 -2.61
N VAL A 733 -6.53 -49.74 -3.55
CA VAL A 733 -5.11 -49.78 -3.93
C VAL A 733 -4.63 -48.41 -4.44
N THR A 734 -5.47 -47.67 -5.16
CA THR A 734 -5.13 -46.29 -5.54
C THR A 734 -4.95 -45.39 -4.31
N LEU A 735 -5.84 -45.48 -3.33
CA LEU A 735 -5.82 -44.63 -2.14
C LEU A 735 -4.68 -44.99 -1.18
N VAL A 736 -4.27 -46.26 -1.09
CA VAL A 736 -3.29 -46.70 -0.07
C VAL A 736 -1.90 -46.99 -0.62
N ASP A 737 -1.75 -47.04 -1.96
CA ASP A 737 -0.49 -47.37 -2.63
C ASP A 737 -0.17 -46.33 -3.72
N ILE A 738 -0.84 -46.38 -4.88
CA ILE A 738 -0.50 -45.58 -6.08
C ILE A 738 -0.55 -44.07 -5.81
N ARG A 739 -1.55 -43.62 -5.04
CA ARG A 739 -1.79 -42.21 -4.66
C ARG A 739 -1.93 -42.07 -3.14
N ALA A 740 -1.17 -42.85 -2.38
CA ALA A 740 -1.19 -42.82 -0.91
C ALA A 740 -0.87 -41.45 -0.31
N TRP A 741 -0.21 -40.57 -1.08
CA TRP A 741 0.05 -39.18 -0.67
C TRP A 741 -1.24 -38.35 -0.54
N ASP A 742 -2.24 -38.58 -1.41
CA ASP A 742 -3.54 -37.89 -1.36
C ASP A 742 -4.25 -38.27 -0.05
N THR A 743 -4.29 -39.57 0.28
CA THR A 743 -4.90 -40.08 1.51
C THR A 743 -4.17 -39.64 2.78
N LEU A 744 -2.84 -39.54 2.76
CA LEU A 744 -2.06 -38.95 3.88
C LEU A 744 -2.46 -37.48 4.13
N GLY A 745 -2.70 -36.72 3.07
CA GLY A 745 -3.21 -35.36 3.14
C GLY A 745 -4.62 -35.31 3.75
N GLU A 746 -5.53 -36.15 3.27
CA GLU A 746 -6.92 -36.23 3.75
C GLU A 746 -7.01 -36.57 5.25
N ILE A 747 -6.29 -37.59 5.72
CA ILE A 747 -6.30 -37.95 7.15
C ILE A 747 -5.68 -36.86 8.03
N THR A 748 -4.71 -36.11 7.49
CA THR A 748 -4.15 -34.94 8.19
C THR A 748 -5.19 -33.82 8.28
N VAL A 749 -5.96 -33.56 7.21
CA VAL A 749 -7.07 -32.59 7.24
C VAL A 749 -8.13 -33.00 8.27
N LEU A 750 -8.50 -34.28 8.32
CA LEU A 750 -9.44 -34.79 9.32
C LEU A 750 -8.93 -34.59 10.74
N LEU A 751 -7.64 -34.85 10.97
CA LEU A 751 -7.00 -34.60 12.26
C LEU A 751 -7.04 -33.12 12.66
N VAL A 752 -6.70 -32.22 11.73
CA VAL A 752 -6.73 -30.76 11.96
C VAL A 752 -8.16 -30.28 12.21
N ALA A 753 -9.14 -30.79 11.46
CA ALA A 753 -10.54 -30.47 11.68
C ALA A 753 -11.03 -30.95 13.05
N ALA A 754 -10.73 -32.20 13.43
CA ALA A 754 -11.07 -32.76 14.75
C ALA A 754 -10.49 -31.91 15.88
N THR A 755 -9.17 -31.72 15.86
CA THR A 755 -8.45 -30.95 16.88
C THR A 755 -8.87 -29.48 16.92
N GLY A 756 -9.16 -28.87 15.76
CA GLY A 756 -9.71 -27.53 15.65
C GLY A 756 -11.08 -27.40 16.31
N VAL A 757 -12.02 -28.30 15.98
CA VAL A 757 -13.35 -28.35 16.61
C VAL A 757 -13.24 -28.55 18.11
N ALA A 758 -12.44 -29.53 18.55
CA ALA A 758 -12.19 -29.78 19.97
C ALA A 758 -11.62 -28.53 20.66
N SER A 759 -10.62 -27.86 20.07
CA SER A 759 -10.01 -26.66 20.66
C SER A 759 -10.98 -25.49 20.83
N LEU A 760 -11.91 -25.30 19.88
CA LEU A 760 -12.93 -24.26 19.94
C LEU A 760 -13.98 -24.56 21.01
N VAL A 761 -14.37 -25.83 21.16
CA VAL A 761 -15.36 -26.27 22.15
C VAL A 761 -14.77 -26.30 23.56
N PHE A 762 -13.51 -26.73 23.73
CA PHE A 762 -12.85 -26.90 25.04
C PHE A 762 -12.05 -25.67 25.51
N ARG A 763 -12.46 -24.46 25.10
CA ARG A 763 -11.73 -23.18 25.23
C ARG A 763 -11.08 -22.88 26.61
N ASN A 764 -11.59 -23.44 27.71
CA ASN A 764 -11.14 -23.13 29.08
C ASN A 764 -10.64 -24.33 29.94
N ARG A 765 -10.64 -25.60 29.47
CA ARG A 765 -10.04 -26.72 30.23
C ARG A 765 -9.45 -27.79 29.29
N ARG A 766 -8.19 -28.14 29.54
CA ARG A 766 -7.36 -29.05 28.72
C ARG A 766 -7.75 -30.53 28.91
N TYR A 767 -7.68 -31.25 27.80
CA TYR A 767 -7.70 -32.71 27.56
C TYR A 767 -7.66 -33.66 28.77
N GLY A 768 -8.66 -34.55 28.83
CA GLY A 768 -8.71 -35.73 29.68
C GLY A 768 -9.65 -36.80 29.10
N SER A 769 -9.55 -38.04 29.57
CA SER A 769 -10.47 -39.12 29.19
C SER A 769 -11.92 -38.74 29.49
N GLY A 770 -12.87 -39.15 28.64
CA GLY A 770 -14.29 -38.89 28.87
C GLY A 770 -14.75 -39.36 30.27
N PRO A 771 -15.73 -38.67 30.88
CA PRO A 771 -16.16 -38.96 32.25
C PRO A 771 -16.66 -40.41 32.35
N ARG A 772 -16.12 -41.18 33.29
CA ARG A 772 -16.49 -42.58 33.52
C ARG A 772 -17.51 -42.71 34.64
N LEU A 773 -18.10 -43.91 34.80
CA LEU A 773 -19.08 -44.14 35.88
C LEU A 773 -18.47 -43.88 37.27
N ALA A 774 -17.19 -44.21 37.44
CA ALA A 774 -16.42 -43.94 38.66
C ALA A 774 -16.24 -42.43 38.97
N ASP A 775 -16.39 -41.56 37.97
CA ASP A 775 -16.28 -40.11 38.11
C ASP A 775 -17.63 -39.43 38.35
N ALA A 776 -18.75 -40.15 38.19
CA ALA A 776 -20.11 -39.62 38.36
C ALA A 776 -20.38 -39.08 39.78
N GLY A 777 -19.65 -39.58 40.79
CA GLY A 777 -19.71 -39.09 42.18
C GLY A 777 -18.87 -37.84 42.45
N LYS A 778 -17.93 -37.47 41.57
CA LYS A 778 -17.01 -36.32 41.76
C LYS A 778 -17.53 -35.03 41.12
N THR A 779 -18.46 -35.11 40.17
CA THR A 779 -18.91 -33.99 39.33
C THR A 779 -20.16 -33.26 39.83
N ARG A 780 -20.86 -33.75 40.85
CA ARG A 780 -22.11 -33.14 41.35
C ARG A 780 -21.89 -32.39 42.66
N SER A 781 -21.74 -31.07 42.58
CA SER A 781 -21.69 -30.15 43.72
C SER A 781 -23.11 -29.65 44.05
N GLY A 782 -23.86 -30.41 44.86
CA GLY A 782 -25.18 -29.96 45.34
C GLY A 782 -25.99 -31.05 46.04
N ARG A 783 -27.02 -30.66 46.82
CA ARG A 783 -27.89 -31.57 47.61
C ARG A 783 -28.54 -32.68 46.77
N ARG A 784 -28.91 -32.42 45.51
CA ARG A 784 -29.42 -33.43 44.55
C ARG A 784 -28.34 -34.38 44.02
N GLY A 785 -27.07 -33.95 44.07
CA GLY A 785 -25.92 -34.76 43.68
C GLY A 785 -25.70 -35.98 44.57
N ILE A 786 -25.93 -35.79 45.88
CA ILE A 786 -25.80 -36.82 46.91
C ILE A 786 -26.94 -37.85 46.80
N GLU A 787 -28.15 -37.40 46.49
CA GLU A 787 -29.33 -38.25 46.37
C GLU A 787 -29.28 -39.14 45.11
N ALA A 788 -28.81 -38.60 43.99
CA ALA A 788 -28.61 -39.37 42.77
C ALA A 788 -27.34 -40.25 42.81
N ALA A 789 -26.29 -39.86 43.56
CA ALA A 789 -25.17 -40.75 43.86
C ALA A 789 -25.59 -41.93 44.75
N ARG A 790 -26.55 -41.73 45.66
CA ARG A 790 -27.21 -42.81 46.42
C ARG A 790 -27.94 -43.79 45.52
N ILE A 791 -28.71 -43.29 44.54
CA ILE A 791 -29.42 -44.15 43.57
C ILE A 791 -28.43 -45.00 42.74
N VAL A 792 -27.25 -44.46 42.39
CA VAL A 792 -26.22 -45.21 41.64
C VAL A 792 -25.55 -46.30 42.49
N VAL A 793 -25.39 -46.06 43.80
CA VAL A 793 -24.79 -47.03 44.74
C VAL A 793 -25.82 -48.07 45.21
N GLU A 794 -27.11 -47.76 45.23
CA GLU A 794 -28.20 -48.63 45.69
C GLU A 794 -28.99 -49.34 44.58
N ALA A 795 -28.77 -49.01 43.30
CA ALA A 795 -29.43 -49.68 42.18
C ALA A 795 -29.00 -51.17 42.08
N PRO A 796 -29.95 -52.14 42.16
CA PRO A 796 -29.61 -53.56 42.05
C PRO A 796 -29.00 -53.87 40.67
N GLY A 797 -27.71 -54.19 40.62
CA GLY A 797 -27.06 -54.74 39.43
C GLY A 797 -26.00 -53.89 38.73
N ALA A 798 -25.48 -52.83 39.37
CA ALA A 798 -24.37 -52.01 38.87
C ALA A 798 -22.98 -52.63 39.18
N SER A 799 -22.66 -53.79 38.60
CA SER A 799 -21.31 -54.37 38.67
C SER A 799 -20.47 -53.96 37.44
N PRO A 800 -19.19 -53.57 37.61
CA PRO A 800 -18.27 -53.33 36.48
C PRO A 800 -18.18 -54.57 35.59
N GLY A 801 -18.46 -54.43 34.29
CA GLY A 801 -18.44 -55.53 33.31
C GLY A 801 -19.80 -55.93 32.71
N ARG A 802 -20.91 -55.32 33.14
CA ARG A 802 -22.22 -55.44 32.43
C ARG A 802 -22.28 -54.55 31.18
N TRP A 803 -23.09 -54.94 30.20
CA TRP A 803 -23.27 -54.19 28.94
C TRP A 803 -24.23 -53.00 29.16
N LEU A 804 -23.91 -51.80 28.66
CA LEU A 804 -24.71 -50.55 28.81
C LEU A 804 -24.92 -50.08 30.26
N VAL A 805 -23.88 -50.10 31.10
CA VAL A 805 -23.97 -49.63 32.50
C VAL A 805 -24.28 -48.14 32.60
N GLY A 806 -23.82 -47.31 31.66
CA GLY A 806 -24.11 -45.87 31.67
C GLY A 806 -25.60 -45.53 31.51
N ALA A 807 -26.39 -46.45 30.93
CA ALA A 807 -27.84 -46.26 30.78
C ALA A 807 -28.59 -46.22 32.12
N THR A 808 -28.04 -46.82 33.20
CA THR A 808 -28.65 -46.80 34.53
C THR A 808 -28.52 -45.45 35.24
N VAL A 809 -27.64 -44.57 34.75
CA VAL A 809 -27.40 -43.22 35.30
C VAL A 809 -28.28 -42.16 34.60
N ARG A 810 -28.96 -42.54 33.51
CA ARG A 810 -29.86 -41.68 32.73
C ARG A 810 -31.25 -41.63 33.38
N ASP A 811 -31.94 -40.50 33.26
CA ASP A 811 -33.32 -40.36 33.76
C ASP A 811 -34.21 -41.51 33.21
N PRO A 812 -34.89 -42.28 34.07
CA PRO A 812 -35.80 -43.35 33.66
C PRO A 812 -36.82 -42.97 32.59
N ARG A 813 -37.25 -41.70 32.54
CA ARG A 813 -38.22 -41.19 31.54
C ARG A 813 -37.61 -41.00 30.16
N ALA A 814 -36.29 -40.89 30.06
CA ALA A 814 -35.54 -40.72 28.82
C ALA A 814 -34.88 -42.02 28.33
N ARG A 815 -35.13 -43.16 29.00
CA ARG A 815 -34.61 -44.47 28.59
C ARG A 815 -35.49 -45.12 27.53
N SER A 816 -34.86 -45.75 26.56
CA SER A 816 -35.54 -46.56 25.54
C SER A 816 -35.02 -48.00 25.61
N LEU A 817 -35.83 -48.90 26.17
CA LEU A 817 -35.51 -50.32 26.27
C LEU A 817 -35.25 -50.94 24.90
N VAL A 818 -36.01 -50.53 23.88
CA VAL A 818 -35.84 -50.99 22.50
C VAL A 818 -34.44 -50.63 21.99
N LEU A 819 -33.98 -49.40 22.22
CA LEU A 819 -32.66 -48.96 21.79
C LEU A 819 -31.53 -49.67 22.55
N GLU A 820 -31.68 -49.87 23.86
CA GLU A 820 -30.68 -50.59 24.68
C GLU A 820 -30.51 -52.05 24.23
N VAL A 821 -31.61 -52.77 24.02
CA VAL A 821 -31.58 -54.18 23.56
C VAL A 821 -31.04 -54.27 22.13
N THR A 822 -31.48 -53.38 21.24
CA THR A 822 -31.03 -53.35 19.85
C THR A 822 -29.53 -53.07 19.76
N THR A 823 -29.04 -52.11 20.53
CA THR A 823 -27.60 -51.77 20.58
C THR A 823 -26.77 -52.95 21.08
N ARG A 824 -27.26 -53.71 22.05
CA ARG A 824 -26.59 -54.92 22.55
C ARG A 824 -26.43 -56.01 21.49
N LEU A 825 -27.41 -56.16 20.59
CA LEU A 825 -27.38 -57.17 19.55
C LEU A 825 -26.56 -56.71 18.33
N ILE A 826 -26.68 -55.44 17.93
CA ILE A 826 -26.08 -54.93 16.70
C ILE A 826 -24.61 -54.54 16.87
N PHE A 827 -24.21 -54.02 18.04
CA PHE A 827 -22.86 -53.49 18.23
C PHE A 827 -21.74 -54.51 17.93
N PRO A 828 -21.76 -55.76 18.46
CA PRO A 828 -20.71 -56.74 18.15
C PRO A 828 -20.66 -57.06 16.66
N THR A 829 -21.82 -57.17 16.01
CA THR A 829 -21.95 -57.42 14.58
C THR A 829 -21.34 -56.29 13.75
N MET A 830 -21.59 -55.03 14.12
CA MET A 830 -20.98 -53.87 13.46
C MET A 830 -19.47 -53.82 13.65
N MET A 831 -18.95 -54.20 14.83
CA MET A 831 -17.51 -54.27 15.06
C MET A 831 -16.85 -55.37 14.21
N ILE A 832 -17.50 -56.53 14.06
CA ILE A 832 -17.03 -57.58 13.16
C ILE A 832 -17.07 -57.10 11.70
N LEU A 833 -18.15 -56.43 11.29
CA LEU A 833 -18.27 -55.86 9.94
C LEU A 833 -17.20 -54.79 9.67
N SER A 834 -16.87 -53.97 10.67
CA SER A 834 -15.80 -52.98 10.61
C SER A 834 -14.44 -53.63 10.35
N LEU A 835 -14.13 -54.71 11.07
CA LEU A 835 -12.90 -55.49 10.85
C LEU A 835 -12.92 -56.21 9.50
N PHE A 836 -14.06 -56.73 9.08
CA PHE A 836 -14.22 -57.33 7.76
C PHE A 836 -13.90 -56.32 6.66
N PHE A 837 -14.49 -55.13 6.67
CA PHE A 837 -14.18 -54.09 5.67
C PHE A 837 -12.72 -53.64 5.72
N PHE A 838 -12.12 -53.57 6.90
CA PHE A 838 -10.70 -53.25 7.05
C PHE A 838 -9.80 -54.28 6.36
N PHE A 839 -10.00 -55.59 6.62
CA PHE A 839 -9.18 -56.64 6.01
C PHE A 839 -9.53 -56.94 4.55
N ALA A 840 -10.80 -56.79 4.16
CA ALA A 840 -11.27 -57.09 2.82
C ALA A 840 -10.92 -56.00 1.80
N GLY A 841 -10.62 -54.77 2.25
CA GLY A 841 -10.49 -53.58 1.41
C GLY A 841 -9.51 -53.67 0.24
N HIS A 842 -8.46 -54.49 0.36
CA HIS A 842 -7.46 -54.64 -0.70
C HIS A 842 -8.00 -55.40 -1.94
N ASN A 843 -9.04 -56.22 -1.77
CA ASN A 843 -9.59 -57.07 -2.83
C ASN A 843 -11.11 -56.91 -3.04
N ASN A 844 -11.83 -56.38 -2.06
CA ASN A 844 -13.27 -56.16 -2.09
C ASN A 844 -13.57 -54.72 -1.63
N PRO A 845 -14.79 -54.22 -1.86
CA PRO A 845 -15.18 -52.91 -1.38
C PRO A 845 -15.01 -52.79 0.15
N GLY A 846 -14.34 -51.74 0.61
CA GLY A 846 -13.89 -51.57 1.98
C GLY A 846 -12.58 -50.79 2.08
N GLY A 847 -11.87 -50.95 3.20
CA GLY A 847 -10.61 -50.26 3.51
C GLY A 847 -10.59 -49.65 4.90
N GLY A 848 -9.50 -48.97 5.24
CA GLY A 848 -9.32 -48.34 6.55
C GLY A 848 -10.39 -47.31 6.87
N PHE A 849 -10.80 -46.51 5.88
CA PHE A 849 -11.78 -45.44 6.04
C PHE A 849 -13.20 -45.98 6.33
N ALA A 850 -13.72 -46.85 5.46
CA ALA A 850 -15.06 -47.44 5.62
C ALA A 850 -15.14 -48.30 6.89
N GLY A 851 -14.12 -49.12 7.16
CA GLY A 851 -14.02 -49.89 8.40
C GLY A 851 -14.06 -48.98 9.64
N GLY A 852 -13.29 -47.90 9.63
CA GLY A 852 -13.23 -46.93 10.72
C GLY A 852 -14.55 -46.22 10.96
N LEU A 853 -15.29 -45.86 9.89
CA LEU A 853 -16.62 -45.25 9.99
C LEU A 853 -17.65 -46.21 10.58
N VAL A 854 -17.63 -47.49 10.20
CA VAL A 854 -18.55 -48.50 10.79
C VAL A 854 -18.29 -48.66 12.29
N ALA A 855 -17.02 -48.73 12.70
CA ALA A 855 -16.68 -48.74 14.13
C ALA A 855 -17.11 -47.46 14.83
N GLY A 856 -16.91 -46.30 14.19
CA GLY A 856 -17.41 -45.02 14.65
C GLY A 856 -18.92 -45.02 14.87
N LEU A 857 -19.72 -45.48 13.90
CA LEU A 857 -21.17 -45.57 14.02
C LEU A 857 -21.62 -46.57 15.09
N ALA A 858 -20.88 -47.66 15.31
CA ALA A 858 -21.14 -48.56 16.43
C ALA A 858 -20.96 -47.84 17.78
N LEU A 859 -19.93 -47.00 17.92
CA LEU A 859 -19.71 -46.16 19.10
C LEU A 859 -20.79 -45.07 19.25
N VAL A 860 -21.25 -44.51 18.14
CA VAL A 860 -22.38 -43.56 18.12
C VAL A 860 -23.63 -44.22 18.69
N LEU A 861 -23.99 -45.42 18.22
CA LEU A 861 -25.14 -46.17 18.75
C LEU A 861 -25.02 -46.40 20.25
N ARG A 862 -23.82 -46.75 20.71
CA ARG A 862 -23.53 -46.95 22.14
C ARG A 862 -23.66 -45.67 22.95
N TYR A 863 -23.24 -44.52 22.41
CA TYR A 863 -23.45 -43.21 23.02
C TYR A 863 -24.94 -42.81 23.06
N VAL A 864 -25.70 -43.01 21.98
CA VAL A 864 -27.13 -42.67 21.95
C VAL A 864 -27.92 -43.53 22.95
N ALA A 865 -27.55 -44.81 23.11
CA ALA A 865 -28.19 -45.73 24.07
C ALA A 865 -27.80 -45.43 25.53
N GLY A 866 -26.51 -45.33 25.85
CA GLY A 866 -26.00 -45.28 27.23
C GLY A 866 -25.49 -43.91 27.71
N GLY A 867 -25.51 -42.88 26.87
CA GLY A 867 -25.05 -41.53 27.20
C GLY A 867 -23.52 -41.39 27.33
N ARG A 868 -23.08 -40.24 27.86
CA ARG A 868 -21.65 -39.86 27.94
C ARG A 868 -20.78 -40.82 28.75
N TYR A 869 -21.33 -41.39 29.84
CA TYR A 869 -20.59 -42.29 30.72
C TYR A 869 -20.34 -43.64 30.08
N GLU A 870 -21.31 -44.15 29.30
CA GLU A 870 -21.16 -45.42 28.59
C GLU A 870 -20.09 -45.34 27.49
N LEU A 871 -19.97 -44.19 26.82
CA LEU A 871 -18.92 -43.96 25.83
C LEU A 871 -17.51 -44.00 26.47
N GLY A 872 -17.39 -43.51 27.72
CA GLY A 872 -16.15 -43.56 28.50
C GLY A 872 -15.77 -44.97 28.97
N GLU A 873 -16.77 -45.82 29.25
CA GLU A 873 -16.57 -47.25 29.56
C GLU A 873 -16.29 -48.08 28.29
N ALA A 874 -16.84 -47.69 27.15
CA ALA A 874 -16.65 -48.37 25.87
C ALA A 874 -15.22 -48.25 25.34
N ILE A 875 -14.67 -47.03 25.36
CA ILE A 875 -13.29 -46.74 24.95
C ILE A 875 -12.63 -45.89 26.03
N PRO A 876 -11.84 -46.52 26.93
CA PRO A 876 -11.17 -45.83 28.03
C PRO A 876 -10.00 -44.94 27.59
N ILE A 877 -9.69 -44.89 26.29
CA ILE A 877 -8.55 -44.18 25.70
C ILE A 877 -8.96 -42.76 25.27
N ASP A 878 -8.03 -41.81 25.36
CA ASP A 878 -8.23 -40.45 24.84
C ASP A 878 -8.32 -40.45 23.30
N ALA A 879 -9.28 -39.71 22.74
CA ALA A 879 -9.47 -39.59 21.30
C ALA A 879 -8.23 -38.98 20.63
N GLY A 880 -7.58 -38.00 21.30
CA GLY A 880 -6.33 -37.42 20.81
C GLY A 880 -5.18 -38.42 20.73
N ARG A 881 -5.14 -39.43 21.62
CA ARG A 881 -4.12 -40.49 21.57
C ARG A 881 -4.38 -41.47 20.42
N ILE A 882 -5.65 -41.82 20.17
CA ILE A 882 -6.03 -42.68 19.05
C ILE A 882 -5.69 -41.98 17.72
N LEU A 883 -6.06 -40.71 17.60
CA LEU A 883 -5.73 -39.85 16.46
C LEU A 883 -4.21 -39.75 16.24
N GLY A 884 -3.44 -39.46 17.29
CA GLY A 884 -1.98 -39.33 17.22
C GLY A 884 -1.29 -40.65 16.88
N PHE A 885 -1.75 -41.77 17.44
CA PHE A 885 -1.21 -43.09 17.12
C PHE A 885 -1.54 -43.51 15.68
N GLY A 886 -2.76 -43.22 15.20
CA GLY A 886 -3.13 -43.46 13.81
C GLY A 886 -2.27 -42.65 12.83
N LEU A 887 -2.00 -41.38 13.12
CA LEU A 887 -1.09 -40.56 12.31
C LEU A 887 0.34 -41.10 12.35
N LEU A 888 0.84 -41.47 13.53
CA LEU A 888 2.18 -42.05 13.68
C LEU A 888 2.31 -43.35 12.89
N LEU A 889 1.26 -44.18 12.87
CA LEU A 889 1.24 -45.43 12.11
C LEU A 889 1.21 -45.17 10.60
N ALA A 890 0.37 -44.25 10.12
CA ALA A 890 0.30 -43.89 8.70
C ALA A 890 1.59 -43.22 8.21
N ALA A 891 2.10 -42.21 8.91
CA ALA A 891 3.34 -41.52 8.58
C ALA A 891 4.57 -42.43 8.76
N GLY A 892 4.56 -43.30 9.77
CA GLY A 892 5.57 -44.33 9.97
C GLY A 892 5.62 -45.31 8.80
N THR A 893 4.47 -45.81 8.35
CA THR A 893 4.38 -46.69 7.18
C THR A 893 4.84 -45.97 5.91
N ALA A 894 4.48 -44.69 5.74
CA ALA A 894 4.90 -43.87 4.62
C ALA A 894 6.41 -43.65 4.52
N THR A 895 7.10 -43.59 5.67
CA THR A 895 8.55 -43.35 5.74
C THR A 895 9.37 -44.63 5.89
N ALA A 896 8.75 -45.74 6.32
CA ALA A 896 9.43 -47.02 6.55
C ALA A 896 10.15 -47.53 5.30
N SER A 897 9.56 -47.40 4.12
CA SER A 897 10.15 -47.85 2.85
C SER A 897 11.51 -47.17 2.55
N MET A 898 11.70 -45.92 2.99
CA MET A 898 12.94 -45.16 2.79
C MET A 898 14.12 -45.77 3.55
N PHE A 899 13.89 -46.40 4.70
CA PHE A 899 14.93 -47.11 5.45
C PHE A 899 15.43 -48.37 4.72
N PHE A 900 14.67 -48.86 3.74
CA PHE A 900 15.03 -49.99 2.89
C PHE A 900 15.49 -49.57 1.49
N GLY A 901 15.74 -48.27 1.26
CA GLY A 901 16.23 -47.74 -0.02
C GLY A 901 15.15 -47.56 -1.10
N ALA A 902 13.87 -47.77 -0.76
CA ALA A 902 12.75 -47.51 -1.66
C ALA A 902 12.20 -46.08 -1.48
N PRO A 903 11.55 -45.48 -2.50
CA PRO A 903 10.84 -44.20 -2.35
C PRO A 903 9.79 -44.26 -1.20
N PRO A 904 9.46 -43.12 -0.56
CA PRO A 904 8.39 -43.07 0.43
C PRO A 904 7.07 -43.61 -0.14
N LEU A 905 6.22 -44.17 0.74
CA LEU A 905 4.93 -44.78 0.41
C LEU A 905 5.01 -45.98 -0.57
N SER A 906 6.16 -46.65 -0.65
CA SER A 906 6.24 -47.91 -1.40
C SER A 906 5.72 -49.07 -0.55
N SER A 907 4.84 -49.90 -1.13
CA SER A 907 4.36 -51.11 -0.48
C SER A 907 5.26 -52.33 -0.78
N ALA A 908 5.18 -53.35 0.06
CA ALA A 908 5.82 -54.65 -0.12
C ALA A 908 4.82 -55.77 0.17
N THR A 909 4.96 -56.88 -0.54
CA THR A 909 4.07 -58.04 -0.41
C THR A 909 4.79 -59.26 0.17
N PHE A 910 4.11 -59.97 1.05
CA PHE A 910 4.55 -61.21 1.65
C PHE A 910 3.49 -62.28 1.38
N GLU A 911 3.89 -63.39 0.74
CA GLU A 911 3.01 -64.50 0.40
C GLU A 911 3.47 -65.76 1.14
N GLY A 912 2.53 -66.52 1.70
CA GLY A 912 2.81 -67.78 2.39
C GLY A 912 1.57 -68.61 2.65
N THR A 913 1.75 -69.93 2.77
CA THR A 913 0.69 -70.89 3.08
C THR A 913 0.57 -71.11 4.59
N LEU A 914 -0.56 -70.72 5.17
CA LEU A 914 -0.87 -71.02 6.57
C LEU A 914 -1.61 -72.35 6.69
N PRO A 915 -1.24 -73.24 7.64
CA PRO A 915 -1.78 -74.60 7.75
C PRO A 915 -3.31 -74.72 7.88
N VAL A 916 -3.97 -73.66 8.36
CA VAL A 916 -5.42 -73.63 8.61
C VAL A 916 -6.16 -72.69 7.65
N PHE A 917 -5.46 -71.69 7.09
CA PHE A 917 -6.08 -70.58 6.36
C PHE A 917 -5.76 -70.58 4.84
N GLY A 918 -4.90 -71.49 4.37
CA GLY A 918 -4.51 -71.57 2.96
C GLY A 918 -3.48 -70.52 2.56
N ASP A 919 -3.45 -70.18 1.27
CA ASP A 919 -2.59 -69.12 0.72
C ASP A 919 -3.00 -67.75 1.27
N VAL A 920 -2.08 -67.08 1.98
CA VAL A 920 -2.30 -65.74 2.52
C VAL A 920 -1.31 -64.76 1.88
N LYS A 921 -1.86 -63.69 1.32
CA LYS A 921 -1.12 -62.56 0.76
C LYS A 921 -1.27 -61.34 1.67
N PHE A 922 -0.15 -60.85 2.18
CA PHE A 922 -0.10 -59.71 3.10
C PHE A 922 0.65 -58.55 2.45
N VAL A 923 0.04 -57.38 2.38
CA VAL A 923 0.62 -56.16 1.79
C VAL A 923 0.84 -55.13 2.89
N THR A 924 2.03 -54.51 2.94
CA THR A 924 2.39 -53.54 3.98
C THR A 924 1.50 -52.29 3.98
N ALA A 925 0.81 -52.00 2.87
CA ALA A 925 -0.21 -50.97 2.76
C ALA A 925 -1.34 -51.12 3.80
N LEU A 926 -1.58 -52.34 4.32
CA LEU A 926 -2.54 -52.56 5.41
C LEU A 926 -2.20 -51.78 6.69
N PHE A 927 -0.91 -51.54 6.98
CA PHE A 927 -0.50 -50.73 8.13
C PHE A 927 -0.84 -49.25 7.94
N PHE A 928 -0.73 -48.76 6.71
CA PHE A 928 -1.17 -47.42 6.35
C PHE A 928 -2.70 -47.30 6.54
N ASP A 929 -3.45 -48.28 6.03
CA ASP A 929 -4.90 -48.40 6.21
C ASP A 929 -5.31 -48.51 7.70
N ALA A 930 -4.50 -49.19 8.53
CA ALA A 930 -4.72 -49.26 9.97
C ALA A 930 -4.55 -47.90 10.64
N GLY A 931 -3.61 -47.08 10.16
CA GLY A 931 -3.46 -45.69 10.58
C GLY A 931 -4.70 -44.86 10.24
N VAL A 932 -5.20 -44.97 9.00
CA VAL A 932 -6.44 -44.33 8.53
C VAL A 932 -7.63 -44.76 9.40
N TYR A 933 -7.80 -46.06 9.63
CA TYR A 933 -8.86 -46.64 10.45
C TYR A 933 -8.90 -46.01 11.85
N LEU A 934 -7.74 -45.93 12.51
CA LEU A 934 -7.63 -45.36 13.86
C LEU A 934 -7.92 -43.86 13.86
N ILE A 935 -7.48 -43.11 12.85
CA ILE A 935 -7.81 -41.68 12.74
C ILE A 935 -9.33 -41.47 12.60
N VAL A 936 -10.00 -42.25 11.76
CA VAL A 936 -11.46 -42.14 11.57
C VAL A 936 -12.21 -42.48 12.87
N VAL A 937 -11.85 -43.57 13.55
CA VAL A 937 -12.44 -43.93 14.85
C VAL A 937 -12.19 -42.83 15.89
N GLY A 938 -10.97 -42.30 15.94
CA GLY A 938 -10.58 -41.20 16.82
C GLY A 938 -11.39 -39.92 16.55
N LEU A 939 -11.61 -39.56 15.29
CA LEU A 939 -12.42 -38.42 14.86
C LEU A 939 -13.87 -38.56 15.34
N VAL A 940 -14.50 -39.72 15.11
CA VAL A 940 -15.89 -39.94 15.55
C VAL A 940 -16.01 -39.88 17.07
N LEU A 941 -15.04 -40.45 17.79
CA LEU A 941 -14.99 -40.37 19.24
C LEU A 941 -14.85 -38.93 19.74
N ASP A 942 -14.03 -38.12 19.07
CA ASP A 942 -13.83 -36.71 19.39
C ASP A 942 -15.09 -35.86 19.11
N ILE A 943 -15.77 -36.12 17.99
CA ILE A 943 -17.08 -35.53 17.66
C ILE A 943 -18.12 -35.84 18.75
N LEU A 944 -18.24 -37.12 19.16
CA LEU A 944 -19.19 -37.53 20.19
C LEU A 944 -18.87 -36.92 21.56
N ARG A 945 -17.59 -36.74 21.90
CA ARG A 945 -17.18 -36.11 23.17
C ARG A 945 -17.40 -34.60 23.15
N SER A 946 -17.00 -33.92 22.08
CA SER A 946 -17.11 -32.47 21.94
C SER A 946 -18.55 -31.99 21.72
N LEU A 947 -19.30 -32.60 20.81
CA LEU A 947 -20.66 -32.18 20.45
C LEU A 947 -21.74 -32.93 21.22
N GLY A 948 -21.46 -34.13 21.70
CA GLY A 948 -22.37 -34.90 22.54
C GLY A 948 -22.20 -34.56 24.02
N ALA A 949 -21.20 -35.18 24.64
CA ALA A 949 -21.03 -35.18 26.10
C ALA A 949 -20.85 -33.79 26.72
N ARG A 950 -20.19 -32.84 26.03
CA ARG A 950 -19.99 -31.49 26.55
C ARG A 950 -21.25 -30.63 26.49
N LEU A 951 -21.98 -30.69 25.38
CA LEU A 951 -23.27 -30.00 25.27
C LEU A 951 -24.28 -30.53 26.29
N ASP A 952 -24.22 -31.83 26.64
CA ASP A 952 -25.03 -32.40 27.72
C ASP A 952 -24.69 -31.77 29.09
N LEU A 953 -23.39 -31.57 29.37
CA LEU A 953 -22.94 -30.93 30.61
C LEU A 953 -23.40 -29.48 30.71
N ASP A 954 -23.18 -28.69 29.66
CA ASP A 954 -23.54 -27.27 29.67
C ASP A 954 -25.07 -27.08 29.78
N ALA A 955 -25.87 -28.00 29.21
CA ALA A 955 -27.33 -28.00 29.35
C ALA A 955 -27.79 -28.38 30.78
N GLU A 956 -27.18 -29.39 31.39
CA GLU A 956 -27.44 -29.78 32.78
C GLU A 956 -27.04 -28.67 33.76
N ASP A 957 -25.89 -28.03 33.57
CA ASP A 957 -25.43 -26.89 34.38
C ASP A 957 -26.44 -25.72 34.30
N LEU A 958 -27.00 -25.47 33.12
CA LEU A 958 -28.06 -24.48 32.90
C LEU A 958 -29.38 -24.86 33.58
N GLU A 959 -29.76 -26.14 33.55
CA GLU A 959 -30.94 -26.64 34.25
C GLU A 959 -30.77 -26.60 35.78
N GLU A 960 -29.58 -26.91 36.28
CA GLU A 960 -29.25 -26.82 37.70
C GLU A 960 -29.24 -25.36 38.16
N LEU A 961 -28.67 -24.43 37.39
CA LEU A 961 -28.78 -22.99 37.63
C LEU A 961 -30.23 -22.51 37.62
N ARG A 962 -31.06 -23.00 36.68
CA ARG A 962 -32.51 -22.70 36.65
C ARG A 962 -33.21 -23.28 37.86
N ALA A 963 -32.90 -24.50 38.26
CA ALA A 963 -33.49 -25.14 39.43
C ALA A 963 -33.12 -24.39 40.71
N VAL A 964 -31.85 -24.01 40.87
CA VAL A 964 -31.37 -23.17 41.99
C VAL A 964 -32.05 -21.80 41.97
N TYR A 965 -32.26 -21.21 40.79
CA TYR A 965 -33.00 -19.95 40.66
C TYR A 965 -34.48 -20.11 41.04
N VAL A 966 -35.15 -21.17 40.60
CA VAL A 966 -36.55 -21.48 40.94
C VAL A 966 -36.71 -21.74 42.44
N ASP A 967 -35.82 -22.53 43.05
CA ASP A 967 -35.80 -22.83 44.49
C ASP A 967 -35.50 -21.57 45.31
N ALA A 968 -34.62 -20.69 44.81
CA ALA A 968 -34.39 -19.37 45.40
C ALA A 968 -35.62 -18.45 45.29
N THR A 969 -36.44 -18.56 44.24
CA THR A 969 -37.68 -17.78 44.07
C THR A 969 -38.92 -18.33 44.80
N ASP A 970 -38.86 -19.58 45.28
CA ASP A 970 -39.93 -20.23 46.07
C ASP A 970 -39.67 -20.23 47.59
N SER A 971 -38.55 -19.63 48.04
CA SER A 971 -38.28 -19.35 49.44
C SER A 971 -39.24 -18.28 50.01
N PRO A 972 -39.82 -18.45 51.22
CA PRO A 972 -40.69 -17.44 51.85
C PRO A 972 -40.04 -16.05 52.00
N SER A 973 -38.71 -16.01 52.04
CA SER A 973 -37.92 -14.77 52.18
C SER A 973 -37.75 -13.97 50.87
N THR A 974 -37.99 -14.58 49.70
CA THR A 974 -37.90 -13.93 48.38
C THR A 974 -39.26 -13.56 47.81
N ALA A 975 -40.35 -13.82 48.54
CA ALA A 975 -41.71 -13.37 48.21
C ALA A 975 -41.83 -11.83 48.08
N SER A 976 -40.97 -11.06 48.75
CA SER A 976 -40.89 -9.59 48.63
C SER A 976 -40.21 -9.12 47.33
N LEU A 977 -39.49 -9.99 46.63
CA LEU A 977 -38.85 -9.73 45.33
C LEU A 977 -39.76 -10.09 44.14
N ARG A 978 -41.00 -10.59 44.38
CA ARG A 978 -42.02 -10.89 43.33
C ARG A 978 -42.61 -9.66 42.61
N ARG A 979 -41.91 -8.52 42.61
CA ARG A 979 -42.23 -7.38 41.73
C ARG A 979 -40.99 -6.97 40.93
N VAL A 980 -40.62 -7.81 39.98
CA VAL A 980 -39.82 -7.36 38.83
C VAL A 980 -40.76 -7.29 37.63
N PRO A 981 -41.10 -6.08 37.13
CA PRO A 981 -42.01 -5.94 36.00
C PRO A 981 -41.36 -6.51 34.71
N GLY A 982 -41.95 -7.58 34.17
CA GLY A 982 -41.63 -8.10 32.82
C GLY A 982 -41.44 -9.61 32.64
N VAL A 983 -41.78 -10.47 33.62
CA VAL A 983 -41.50 -11.92 33.51
C VAL A 983 -42.76 -12.81 33.38
N ASP A 984 -43.96 -12.35 33.76
CA ASP A 984 -45.19 -13.11 33.47
C ASP A 984 -45.76 -12.72 32.11
N GLY A 985 -45.86 -13.71 31.23
CA GLY A 985 -46.20 -13.53 29.82
C GLY A 985 -47.67 -13.17 29.59
N ALA A 986 -47.89 -12.04 28.91
CA ALA A 986 -48.84 -11.85 27.81
C ALA A 986 -48.94 -10.35 27.46
N ALA A 987 -47.95 -9.78 26.75
CA ALA A 987 -48.11 -8.48 26.06
C ALA A 987 -47.00 -8.28 25.01
N PRO A 988 -47.27 -7.57 23.90
CA PRO A 988 -46.38 -7.54 22.74
C PRO A 988 -45.10 -6.74 23.01
N ARG A 989 -44.03 -7.14 22.31
CA ARG A 989 -42.72 -6.49 22.26
C ARG A 989 -42.86 -4.96 22.22
N SER A 990 -42.49 -4.29 23.31
CA SER A 990 -42.37 -2.83 23.35
C SER A 990 -40.91 -2.40 23.48
N ASP A 991 -40.43 -1.95 22.33
CA ASP A 991 -39.51 -0.85 22.05
C ASP A 991 -38.39 -0.52 23.05
N LEU A 992 -37.20 -1.04 22.73
CA LEU A 992 -35.92 -0.66 23.32
C LEU A 992 -35.65 0.87 23.25
N ALA A 993 -36.24 1.59 22.29
CA ALA A 993 -36.08 3.03 22.17
C ALA A 993 -36.77 3.79 23.32
N ALA A 994 -37.95 3.35 23.76
CA ALA A 994 -38.68 3.96 24.88
C ALA A 994 -37.94 3.79 26.21
N ARG A 995 -37.31 2.62 26.43
CA ARG A 995 -36.48 2.35 27.62
C ARG A 995 -35.17 3.15 27.63
N ARG A 996 -34.56 3.38 26.45
CA ARG A 996 -33.36 4.21 26.32
C ARG A 996 -33.68 5.69 26.53
N ALA A 997 -34.81 6.17 26.02
CA ALA A 997 -35.31 7.53 26.25
C ALA A 997 -35.64 7.77 27.72
N ALA A 998 -36.29 6.81 28.40
CA ALA A 998 -36.59 6.92 29.83
C ALA A 998 -35.33 6.93 30.71
N ARG A 999 -34.29 6.14 30.36
CA ARG A 999 -32.99 6.17 31.05
C ARG A 999 -32.21 7.47 30.82
N LEU A 1000 -32.24 8.04 29.61
CA LEU A 1000 -31.65 9.34 29.32
C LEU A 1000 -32.35 10.46 30.09
N LYS A 1001 -33.68 10.43 30.14
CA LYS A 1001 -34.49 11.41 30.89
C LYS A 1001 -34.30 11.30 32.40
N ALA A 1002 -34.08 10.09 32.93
CA ALA A 1002 -33.74 9.87 34.33
C ALA A 1002 -32.31 10.33 34.68
N ALA A 1003 -31.35 10.19 33.75
CA ALA A 1003 -29.98 10.69 33.93
C ALA A 1003 -29.92 12.24 33.88
N GLU A 1004 -30.69 12.87 32.98
CA GLU A 1004 -30.82 14.34 32.93
C GLU A 1004 -31.47 14.91 34.20
N ASN A 1005 -32.49 14.24 34.76
CA ASN A 1005 -33.13 14.66 36.01
C ASN A 1005 -32.27 14.47 37.26
N GLN A 1006 -31.16 13.73 37.18
CA GLN A 1006 -30.19 13.53 38.27
C GLN A 1006 -28.90 14.34 38.10
N GLY A 1007 -28.84 15.24 37.11
CA GLY A 1007 -27.71 16.18 36.95
C GLY A 1007 -26.36 15.54 36.61
N THR A 1008 -26.34 14.29 36.13
CA THR A 1008 -25.09 13.60 35.78
C THR A 1008 -24.88 13.63 34.26
N THR A 1009 -23.86 14.38 33.81
CA THR A 1009 -23.47 14.45 32.40
C THR A 1009 -22.65 13.22 31.99
N SER A 1010 -22.80 12.79 30.73
CA SER A 1010 -22.36 11.51 30.15
C SER A 1010 -20.84 11.37 29.91
N ARG A 1011 -20.00 11.82 30.84
CA ARG A 1011 -18.57 11.50 30.84
C ARG A 1011 -18.15 10.95 32.19
N GLY A 1012 -18.20 9.63 32.28
CA GLY A 1012 -17.53 8.87 33.33
C GLY A 1012 -18.43 7.86 34.00
N MET A 1013 -18.42 6.63 33.51
CA MET A 1013 -18.13 5.42 34.30
C MET A 1013 -18.07 4.20 33.36
N PRO A 1014 -17.26 3.17 33.73
CA PRO A 1014 -16.64 2.20 32.82
C PRO A 1014 -17.60 1.24 32.09
#